data_AF-A0A451GDB1-F1
#
_entry.id   AF-A0A451GDB1-F1
#
_cell.length_a   1.000
_cell.length_b   1.000
_cell.length_c   1.000
_cell.angle_alpha   90.00
_cell.angle_beta   90.00
_cell.angle_gamma   90.00
#
_symmetry.space_group_name_H-M   'P 1'
#
loop_
_entity.id
_entity.type
_entity.pdbx_description
1 polymer ?
#
loop_
_entity_poly.entity_id
_entity_poly.type
_entity_poly.pdbx_seq_one_letter_code
_entity_poly.pdbx_strand_id
1 'polypeptide(L)'
;MKKLLLSFAFLAIGFTTFAQVKRTNEDLIKLVDKNLSSPIKKSVYGNGDVFLQRNMNDFLANTDRDRKAAIEKQNQSAKLQGVVIEYDHSGEDHEHLADILNRPHPSVATTEKYIEDAAAEFRVPAIILKAAAQVQSNWAQTGPSFYGSYGMMGLIESDNIKQITLAASLTNLSADDIKNQAKANIRAAAALLAYYQKGKPKSDDLADWFEATRDLTGLTNEEMKTSLATSFYNVIKNGSKTVSLWREIIQIDAKPIVIPEYKSVSEKKNERVGNVTQAGTDYPTAINRMTTCNYATGRNGYGIDYYFVHYMATGTYAGAISWFSDCTRTTPSSANYCIRNSDGEISQVVRESDRAYAQGVTGFPQWNGAGISTEHEVLATNLAMWDSEPMLVAAANLAIDVCNRNNIPRVRRGVNGDRGIYGHSDVKATDCPNLTTARWTNLLNRIAGGIVIPSVSLPTLYYITGTAGSNVVNAAWKANTETTLKGYRLYYALDDDFSGWALAADESTLTATTTSISLNPSQFLVVPTTAPVHFKLTAVIPNGVNPDVESAPSDVYSRTANTTTGPKVLIVDAFDRVNDYKSKSHNFAAIYFNTLKDNATMRINSAADEMIDAGTILLSDYDMVLWFNGDESGTDKIFNGSNKTKVKAFLDNGGKLLITGSEIAYNLNRSAATEYDIPFLNNYLKASYVSDGTTTDTPVSGVIGSPFEGVTLNLGENYLATYPDNITPVGGGTTILNYRPAGRFAGVAYKGTFGSGTIPGAIIYLGFPLETAPQAQITTFMAKALAYFEVTLPVTLLNYNATLQNTGAVKLQWQTASETDNKEFIISRSVDGQQFNVVGKVASFGNTTTGNHYVFYDKKPVNGINYYRLEQQDFNGDITGLGERVVNVSLTDNKVEVYPNPTQDIINVAFVAGLYHQIQLIDNNGKILKQISLGSSTTQTTISLNNVASGIYFLKFNGNIPLAKKIVKN
;
A
#
# COMPACT_ATOMS: atom_id res chain seq x y z
N MET A 1 60.54 38.48 -4.27
CA MET A 1 59.87 37.17 -4.39
C MET A 1 58.37 37.39 -4.27
N LYS A 2 57.59 36.81 -5.20
CA LYS A 2 56.23 37.24 -5.59
C LYS A 2 55.12 36.67 -4.70
N LYS A 3 54.17 37.57 -4.35
CA LYS A 3 52.70 37.46 -4.19
C LYS A 3 52.07 36.14 -3.74
N LEU A 4 51.34 36.19 -2.62
CA LEU A 4 50.23 35.30 -2.28
C LEU A 4 49.00 36.16 -1.90
N LEU A 5 48.01 36.24 -2.79
CA LEU A 5 46.63 36.71 -2.57
C LEU A 5 45.87 36.65 -3.92
N LEU A 6 44.90 35.73 -4.05
CA LEU A 6 43.51 35.98 -4.51
C LEU A 6 42.70 34.66 -4.66
N SER A 7 41.53 34.67 -4.01
CA SER A 7 40.20 34.16 -4.38
C SER A 7 40.02 32.92 -5.27
N PHE A 8 39.16 31.98 -4.84
CA PHE A 8 38.06 31.44 -5.68
C PHE A 8 36.89 30.90 -4.82
N ALA A 9 35.68 31.35 -5.17
CA ALA A 9 34.38 30.81 -4.79
C ALA A 9 34.00 29.61 -5.69
N PHE A 10 32.83 29.00 -5.44
CA PHE A 10 32.16 27.84 -6.08
C PHE A 10 32.38 26.50 -5.36
N LEU A 11 31.41 25.60 -5.13
CA LEU A 11 29.99 25.48 -5.49
C LEU A 11 29.39 24.48 -4.47
N ALA A 12 28.20 24.75 -3.94
CA ALA A 12 27.44 23.78 -3.16
C ALA A 12 27.01 22.62 -4.08
N ILE A 13 27.47 21.41 -3.81
CA ILE A 13 26.98 20.18 -4.44
C ILE A 13 26.34 19.36 -3.33
N GLY A 14 25.01 19.44 -3.25
CA GLY A 14 24.21 18.58 -2.40
C GLY A 14 24.26 17.16 -2.93
N PHE A 15 24.63 16.22 -2.07
CA PHE A 15 24.48 14.80 -2.31
C PHE A 15 23.09 14.38 -1.79
N THR A 16 22.18 14.12 -2.73
CA THR A 16 20.84 13.59 -2.48
C THR A 16 20.90 12.07 -2.34
N THR A 17 20.42 11.57 -1.22
CA THR A 17 20.28 10.14 -0.88
C THR A 17 19.04 9.54 -1.54
N PHE A 18 19.19 8.40 -2.21
CA PHE A 18 18.10 7.68 -2.86
C PHE A 18 17.38 6.76 -1.85
N ALA A 19 16.22 7.21 -1.34
CA ALA A 19 15.10 6.30 -1.12
C ALA A 19 14.64 5.77 -2.51
N GLN A 20 13.68 4.84 -2.57
CA GLN A 20 12.74 4.92 -3.70
C GLN A 20 11.90 6.19 -3.46
N VAL A 21 12.54 7.34 -3.70
CA VAL A 21 11.97 8.68 -3.72
C VAL A 21 10.72 8.53 -4.57
N LYS A 22 9.55 8.97 -4.08
CA LYS A 22 8.43 9.27 -4.98
C LYS A 22 9.02 10.19 -6.04
N ARG A 23 9.34 9.62 -7.22
CA ARG A 23 10.23 10.27 -8.18
C ARG A 23 9.68 11.65 -8.42
N THR A 24 10.52 12.66 -8.22
CA THR A 24 10.08 14.03 -8.44
C THR A 24 9.68 14.16 -9.90
N ASN A 25 8.88 15.18 -10.24
CA ASN A 25 8.57 15.45 -11.64
C ASN A 25 9.87 15.56 -12.47
N GLU A 26 10.93 16.10 -11.89
CA GLU A 26 12.22 16.22 -12.54
C GLU A 26 12.89 14.87 -12.81
N ASP A 27 12.89 13.95 -11.83
CA ASP A 27 13.47 12.60 -12.00
C ASP A 27 12.75 11.80 -13.08
N LEU A 28 11.42 11.91 -13.10
CA LEU A 28 10.56 11.27 -14.09
C LEU A 28 10.81 11.82 -15.49
N ILE A 29 10.94 13.14 -15.65
CA ILE A 29 11.26 13.74 -16.94
C ILE A 29 12.67 13.36 -17.41
N LYS A 30 13.66 13.36 -16.50
CA LYS A 30 15.03 12.89 -16.80
C LYS A 30 15.05 11.45 -17.28
N LEU A 31 14.20 10.58 -16.71
CA LEU A 31 14.07 9.20 -17.16
C LEU A 31 13.62 9.11 -18.62
N VAL A 32 12.64 9.91 -19.02
CA VAL A 32 12.19 9.95 -20.43
C VAL A 32 13.31 10.50 -21.31
N ASP A 33 13.94 11.60 -20.93
CA ASP A 33 15.03 12.22 -21.70
C ASP A 33 16.21 11.31 -21.97
N LYS A 34 16.57 10.50 -20.96
CA LYS A 34 17.63 9.52 -21.07
C LYS A 34 17.35 8.48 -22.16
N ASN A 35 16.10 8.12 -22.36
CA ASN A 35 15.70 7.01 -23.25
C ASN A 35 15.11 7.49 -24.59
N LEU A 36 14.65 8.74 -24.66
CA LEU A 36 13.88 9.27 -25.78
C LEU A 36 14.26 10.73 -26.04
N SER A 37 14.99 10.99 -27.12
CA SER A 37 15.47 12.33 -27.51
C SER A 37 14.71 12.96 -28.68
N SER A 38 13.85 12.21 -29.39
CA SER A 38 13.10 12.71 -30.55
C SER A 38 12.14 13.87 -30.21
N PRO A 39 11.94 14.87 -31.08
CA PRO A 39 11.06 15.99 -30.78
C PRO A 39 9.59 15.56 -30.68
N ILE A 40 8.83 16.22 -29.80
CA ILE A 40 7.39 15.99 -29.63
C ILE A 40 6.61 16.99 -30.48
N LYS A 41 5.80 16.48 -31.41
CA LYS A 41 4.81 17.23 -32.19
C LYS A 41 3.48 17.24 -31.43
N LYS A 42 2.97 18.44 -31.17
CA LYS A 42 1.65 18.67 -30.54
C LYS A 42 0.63 19.11 -31.60
N SER A 43 -0.53 18.47 -31.60
CA SER A 43 -1.70 18.80 -32.43
C SER A 43 -2.88 19.15 -31.54
N VAL A 44 -3.62 20.21 -31.87
CA VAL A 44 -4.83 20.64 -31.14
C VAL A 44 -6.02 20.63 -32.10
N TYR A 45 -7.08 19.90 -31.74
CA TYR A 45 -8.28 19.75 -32.56
C TYR A 45 -9.38 20.75 -32.14
N GLY A 46 -10.37 20.98 -33.01
CA GLY A 46 -11.41 22.00 -32.81
C GLY A 46 -12.29 21.85 -31.56
N ASN A 47 -12.29 20.66 -30.95
CA ASN A 47 -12.98 20.35 -29.70
C ASN A 47 -12.08 20.48 -28.45
N GLY A 48 -10.88 21.05 -28.61
CA GLY A 48 -9.89 21.25 -27.55
C GLY A 48 -9.01 20.03 -27.27
N ASP A 49 -9.22 18.89 -27.93
CA ASP A 49 -8.42 17.70 -27.70
C ASP A 49 -6.98 17.92 -28.18
N VAL A 50 -6.02 17.53 -27.34
CA VAL A 50 -4.58 17.63 -27.62
C VAL A 50 -4.02 16.24 -27.84
N PHE A 51 -3.26 16.08 -28.93
CA PHE A 51 -2.52 14.86 -29.23
C PHE A 51 -1.02 15.14 -29.36
N LEU A 52 -0.21 14.20 -28.91
CA LEU A 52 1.24 14.21 -28.90
C LEU A 52 1.77 13.08 -29.77
N GLN A 53 2.79 13.36 -30.57
CA GLN A 53 3.42 12.37 -31.44
C GLN A 53 4.93 12.62 -31.45
N ARG A 54 5.72 11.55 -31.45
CA ARG A 54 7.18 11.62 -31.63
C ARG A 54 7.66 10.34 -32.29
N ASN A 55 8.86 10.37 -32.86
CA ASN A 55 9.48 9.18 -33.42
C ASN A 55 9.90 8.24 -32.26
N MET A 56 9.31 7.04 -32.22
CA MET A 56 9.59 5.98 -31.24
C MET A 56 10.54 4.92 -31.79
N ASN A 57 10.95 5.05 -33.06
CA ASN A 57 11.83 4.08 -33.70
C ASN A 57 13.13 3.98 -32.93
N ASP A 58 13.84 5.03 -32.54
CA ASP A 58 15.13 4.85 -31.81
C ASP A 58 14.98 4.20 -30.42
N PHE A 59 13.85 4.44 -29.75
CA PHE A 59 13.51 3.82 -28.46
C PHE A 59 13.26 2.32 -28.60
N LEU A 60 12.65 1.91 -29.72
CA LEU A 60 12.34 0.51 -30.02
C LEU A 60 13.42 -0.17 -30.88
N ALA A 61 14.20 0.57 -31.66
CA ALA A 61 15.12 0.12 -32.73
C ALA A 61 16.54 -0.16 -32.24
N ASN A 62 16.81 0.00 -30.94
CA ASN A 62 17.93 -0.71 -30.33
C ASN A 62 17.72 -2.24 -30.30
N THR A 63 16.59 -2.75 -30.83
CA THR A 63 16.34 -4.16 -31.13
C THR A 63 16.50 -4.50 -32.63
N ASP A 64 16.46 -3.52 -33.54
CA ASP A 64 16.41 -3.75 -35.00
C ASP A 64 17.79 -3.86 -35.67
N ARG A 65 18.84 -3.27 -35.10
CA ARG A 65 20.22 -3.41 -35.61
C ARG A 65 20.76 -4.83 -35.45
N ASP A 66 20.44 -5.45 -34.32
CA ASP A 66 20.76 -6.85 -34.02
C ASP A 66 19.76 -7.80 -34.68
N ARG A 67 18.46 -7.47 -34.77
CA ARG A 67 17.47 -8.25 -35.53
C ARG A 67 17.84 -8.37 -37.01
N LYS A 68 18.20 -7.27 -37.68
CA LYS A 68 18.62 -7.31 -39.09
C LYS A 68 19.92 -8.10 -39.27
N ALA A 69 20.93 -7.87 -38.43
CA ALA A 69 22.18 -8.62 -38.48
C ALA A 69 22.00 -10.12 -38.14
N ALA A 70 21.12 -10.46 -37.18
CA ALA A 70 20.78 -11.83 -36.81
C ALA A 70 19.96 -12.53 -37.88
N ILE A 71 19.00 -11.84 -38.51
CA ILE A 71 18.26 -12.31 -39.69
C ILE A 71 19.22 -12.53 -40.86
N GLU A 72 20.16 -11.62 -41.12
CA GLU A 72 21.17 -11.79 -42.19
C GLU A 72 22.10 -12.98 -41.92
N LYS A 73 22.52 -13.16 -40.66
CA LYS A 73 23.39 -14.27 -40.23
C LYS A 73 22.65 -15.61 -40.19
N GLN A 74 21.39 -15.64 -39.74
CA GLN A 74 20.50 -16.81 -39.82
C GLN A 74 20.17 -17.16 -41.28
N ASN A 75 19.89 -16.18 -42.13
CA ASN A 75 19.65 -16.41 -43.55
C ASN A 75 20.90 -16.95 -44.26
N GLN A 76 22.11 -16.58 -43.83
CA GLN A 76 23.36 -17.17 -44.31
C GLN A 76 23.55 -18.62 -43.83
N SER A 77 23.29 -18.91 -42.55
CA SER A 77 23.38 -20.27 -41.99
C SER A 77 22.28 -21.22 -42.52
N ALA A 78 21.06 -20.74 -42.70
CA ALA A 78 19.93 -21.52 -43.24
C ALA A 78 20.10 -21.80 -44.75
N LYS A 79 20.67 -20.85 -45.51
CA LYS A 79 21.08 -21.08 -46.92
C LYS A 79 22.16 -22.16 -47.05
N LEU A 80 23.08 -22.26 -46.10
CA LEU A 80 24.13 -23.29 -46.09
C LEU A 80 23.60 -24.69 -45.71
N GLN A 81 22.42 -24.78 -45.09
CA GLN A 81 21.82 -26.03 -44.62
C GLN A 81 20.52 -26.43 -45.36
N GLY A 82 20.12 -25.66 -46.38
CA GLY A 82 18.92 -25.95 -47.19
C GLY A 82 17.59 -25.78 -46.45
N VAL A 83 17.57 -25.00 -45.36
CA VAL A 83 16.36 -24.81 -44.53
C VAL A 83 15.63 -23.54 -44.95
N VAL A 84 14.34 -23.67 -45.24
CA VAL A 84 13.43 -22.54 -45.43
C VAL A 84 12.90 -22.12 -44.05
N ILE A 85 13.24 -20.91 -43.59
CA ILE A 85 12.62 -20.32 -42.40
C ILE A 85 11.32 -19.65 -42.86
N GLU A 86 10.18 -20.15 -42.41
CA GLU A 86 8.91 -19.46 -42.57
C GLU A 86 8.93 -18.17 -41.74
N TYR A 87 8.89 -17.03 -42.43
CA TYR A 87 8.49 -15.77 -41.82
C TYR A 87 6.99 -15.88 -41.56
N ASP A 88 6.61 -16.28 -40.36
CA ASP A 88 5.21 -16.23 -39.95
C ASP A 88 4.80 -14.78 -39.69
N HIS A 89 4.67 -14.03 -40.78
CA HIS A 89 3.87 -12.81 -40.86
C HIS A 89 2.58 -13.12 -41.63
N SER A 90 1.98 -14.29 -41.39
CA SER A 90 0.70 -14.66 -41.97
C SER A 90 -0.51 -14.20 -41.15
N GLY A 91 -0.34 -13.16 -40.31
CA GLY A 91 -1.44 -12.51 -39.60
C GLY A 91 -1.40 -11.00 -39.85
N GLU A 92 -2.26 -10.52 -40.73
CA GLU A 92 -2.49 -9.09 -41.03
C GLU A 92 -3.03 -8.28 -39.82
N ASP A 93 -3.12 -8.85 -38.62
CA ASP A 93 -3.78 -8.26 -37.44
C ASP A 93 -2.85 -7.90 -36.26
N HIS A 94 -1.54 -8.17 -36.35
CA HIS A 94 -0.57 -7.75 -35.33
C HIS A 94 0.10 -6.43 -35.71
N GLU A 95 -0.54 -5.32 -35.38
CA GLU A 95 0.12 -4.01 -35.42
C GLU A 95 1.42 -4.06 -34.59
N HIS A 96 2.56 -3.74 -35.20
CA HIS A 96 3.81 -3.67 -34.47
C HIS A 96 3.71 -2.59 -33.38
N LEU A 97 4.23 -2.88 -32.18
CA LEU A 97 4.27 -1.93 -31.06
C LEU A 97 4.86 -0.57 -31.48
N ALA A 98 5.83 -0.57 -32.39
CA ALA A 98 6.39 0.63 -32.99
C ALA A 98 5.36 1.43 -33.80
N ASP A 99 4.55 0.78 -34.63
CA ASP A 99 3.55 1.46 -35.44
C ASP A 99 2.54 2.17 -34.56
N ILE A 100 2.12 1.53 -33.46
CA ILE A 100 1.17 2.11 -32.53
C ILE A 100 1.77 3.28 -31.78
N LEU A 101 2.94 3.11 -31.14
CA LEU A 101 3.55 4.17 -30.35
C LEU A 101 3.98 5.38 -31.20
N ASN A 102 4.20 5.20 -32.51
CA ASN A 102 4.45 6.30 -33.45
C ASN A 102 3.17 7.05 -33.87
N ARG A 103 1.96 6.56 -33.59
CA ARG A 103 0.70 7.29 -33.86
C ARG A 103 0.53 8.46 -32.90
N PRO A 104 -0.28 9.48 -33.26
CA PRO A 104 -0.70 10.50 -32.33
C PRO A 104 -1.42 9.88 -31.12
N HIS A 105 -0.97 10.22 -29.91
CA HIS A 105 -1.57 9.79 -28.65
C HIS A 105 -2.25 10.97 -27.96
N PRO A 106 -3.38 10.78 -27.27
CA PRO A 106 -3.97 11.84 -26.47
C PRO A 106 -2.99 12.27 -25.37
N SER A 107 -2.92 13.58 -25.10
CA SER A 107 -2.22 14.10 -23.92
C SER A 107 -2.88 13.58 -22.63
N VAL A 108 -2.16 13.63 -21.51
CA VAL A 108 -2.70 13.25 -20.19
C VAL A 108 -4.00 14.00 -19.90
N ALA A 109 -4.06 15.31 -20.14
CA ALA A 109 -5.28 16.10 -19.93
C ALA A 109 -6.44 15.68 -20.85
N THR A 110 -6.15 15.32 -22.11
CA THR A 110 -7.15 14.80 -23.05
C THR A 110 -7.67 13.44 -22.58
N THR A 111 -6.77 12.57 -22.10
CA THR A 111 -7.11 11.25 -21.58
C THR A 111 -7.96 11.35 -20.31
N GLU A 112 -7.62 12.25 -19.39
CA GLU A 112 -8.44 12.54 -18.20
C GLU A 112 -9.84 12.97 -18.61
N LYS A 113 -9.96 13.92 -19.54
CA LYS A 113 -11.26 14.33 -20.09
C LYS A 113 -12.06 13.14 -20.63
N TYR A 114 -11.44 12.26 -21.42
CA TYR A 114 -12.13 11.08 -21.95
C TYR A 114 -12.59 10.10 -20.85
N ILE A 115 -11.79 9.93 -19.79
CA ILE A 115 -12.14 9.09 -18.65
C ILE A 115 -13.33 9.70 -17.89
N GLU A 116 -13.29 11.00 -17.59
CA GLU A 116 -14.38 11.67 -16.87
C GLU A 116 -15.68 11.68 -17.69
N ASP A 117 -15.60 11.95 -19.01
CA ASP A 117 -16.76 11.92 -19.92
C ASP A 117 -17.41 10.51 -19.94
N ALA A 118 -16.59 9.46 -20.08
CA ALA A 118 -17.08 8.08 -20.10
C ALA A 118 -17.62 7.62 -18.73
N ALA A 119 -16.95 8.00 -17.64
CA ALA A 119 -17.39 7.71 -16.29
C ALA A 119 -18.76 8.35 -16.00
N ALA A 120 -18.96 9.60 -16.41
CA ALA A 120 -20.22 10.31 -16.29
C ALA A 120 -21.33 9.67 -17.15
N GLU A 121 -21.02 9.32 -18.41
CA GLU A 121 -21.96 8.68 -19.33
C GLU A 121 -22.51 7.36 -18.76
N PHE A 122 -21.64 6.49 -18.25
CA PHE A 122 -22.00 5.16 -17.77
C PHE A 122 -22.27 5.08 -16.26
N ARG A 123 -22.12 6.20 -15.55
CA ARG A 123 -22.26 6.31 -14.09
C ARG A 123 -21.40 5.30 -13.34
N VAL A 124 -20.09 5.32 -13.63
CA VAL A 124 -19.08 4.47 -13.00
C VAL A 124 -17.97 5.32 -12.36
N PRO A 125 -17.20 4.80 -11.40
CA PRO A 125 -16.12 5.57 -10.78
C PRO A 125 -14.95 5.79 -11.74
N ALA A 126 -14.69 7.06 -12.10
CA ALA A 126 -13.58 7.45 -12.97
C ALA A 126 -12.22 6.94 -12.46
N ILE A 127 -12.02 6.88 -11.13
CA ILE A 127 -10.77 6.46 -10.50
C ILE A 127 -10.41 4.99 -10.80
N ILE A 128 -11.39 4.11 -11.00
CA ILE A 128 -11.16 2.70 -11.39
C ILE A 128 -10.61 2.65 -12.82
N LEU A 129 -11.16 3.46 -13.73
CA LEU A 129 -10.67 3.57 -15.11
C LEU A 129 -9.25 4.16 -15.16
N LYS A 130 -8.95 5.16 -14.33
CA LYS A 130 -7.59 5.71 -14.18
C LYS A 130 -6.59 4.66 -13.71
N ALA A 131 -6.97 3.84 -12.72
CA ALA A 131 -6.14 2.76 -12.21
C ALA A 131 -5.93 1.64 -13.24
N ALA A 132 -6.96 1.26 -13.98
CA ALA A 132 -6.85 0.32 -15.09
C ALA A 132 -5.89 0.83 -16.16
N ALA A 133 -6.02 2.09 -16.60
CA ALA A 133 -5.09 2.73 -17.54
C ALA A 133 -3.64 2.77 -17.03
N GLN A 134 -3.46 2.98 -15.72
CA GLN A 134 -2.15 3.02 -15.09
C GLN A 134 -1.46 1.65 -15.13
N VAL A 135 -2.18 0.59 -14.76
CA VAL A 135 -1.61 -0.76 -14.64
C VAL A 135 -1.50 -1.48 -15.98
N GLN A 136 -2.47 -1.30 -16.89
CA GLN A 136 -2.50 -2.01 -18.16
C GLN A 136 -1.54 -1.42 -19.19
N SER A 137 -1.40 -0.08 -19.23
CA SER A 137 -0.69 0.56 -20.34
C SER A 137 0.09 1.82 -19.97
N ASN A 138 0.11 2.24 -18.70
CA ASN A 138 0.66 3.53 -18.29
C ASN A 138 0.12 4.69 -19.15
N TRP A 139 -1.20 4.71 -19.37
CA TRP A 139 -1.94 5.74 -20.10
C TRP A 139 -1.56 5.90 -21.57
N ALA A 140 -1.01 4.87 -22.20
CA ALA A 140 -0.75 4.83 -23.64
C ALA A 140 -1.76 3.94 -24.37
N GLN A 141 -1.97 4.20 -25.66
CA GLN A 141 -2.64 3.24 -26.53
C GLN A 141 -1.61 2.15 -26.89
N THR A 142 -2.03 0.90 -26.80
CA THR A 142 -1.18 -0.25 -27.09
C THR A 142 -1.88 -1.21 -28.04
N GLY A 143 -1.08 -2.01 -28.74
CA GLY A 143 -1.56 -3.08 -29.61
C GLY A 143 -1.95 -4.32 -28.82
N PRO A 144 -2.27 -5.42 -29.52
CA PRO A 144 -2.54 -6.67 -28.86
C PRO A 144 -1.36 -7.06 -27.96
N SER A 145 -1.62 -7.38 -26.70
CA SER A 145 -0.73 -8.27 -25.96
C SER A 145 -0.75 -9.66 -26.59
N PHE A 146 0.21 -10.51 -26.20
CA PHE A 146 0.21 -11.91 -26.66
C PHE A 146 -1.06 -12.69 -26.23
N TYR A 147 -1.81 -12.19 -25.24
CA TYR A 147 -3.10 -12.73 -24.82
C TYR A 147 -4.32 -11.95 -25.36
N GLY A 148 -4.11 -11.05 -26.32
CA GLY A 148 -5.18 -10.37 -27.05
C GLY A 148 -5.81 -9.20 -26.29
N SER A 149 -5.11 -8.57 -25.34
CA SER A 149 -5.58 -7.31 -24.73
C SER A 149 -5.20 -6.10 -25.60
N TYR A 150 -6.10 -5.14 -25.75
CA TYR A 150 -5.93 -3.97 -26.61
C TYR A 150 -6.19 -2.65 -25.88
N GLY A 151 -5.44 -1.64 -26.32
CA GLY A 151 -5.65 -0.25 -25.95
C GLY A 151 -5.40 0.05 -24.48
N MET A 152 -5.70 1.29 -24.11
CA MET A 152 -5.33 1.85 -22.81
C MET A 152 -5.90 1.09 -21.60
N MET A 153 -7.05 0.44 -21.76
CA MET A 153 -7.74 -0.30 -20.70
C MET A 153 -7.44 -1.79 -20.70
N GLY A 154 -6.66 -2.28 -21.67
CA GLY A 154 -6.32 -3.70 -21.79
C GLY A 154 -7.53 -4.61 -22.04
N LEU A 155 -8.50 -4.17 -22.86
CA LEU A 155 -9.71 -4.94 -23.15
C LEU A 155 -9.39 -6.13 -24.08
N ILE A 156 -9.91 -7.32 -23.78
CA ILE A 156 -9.50 -8.55 -24.44
C ILE A 156 -10.41 -8.91 -25.62
N GLU A 157 -9.81 -9.17 -26.78
CA GLU A 157 -10.47 -9.80 -27.92
C GLU A 157 -9.58 -10.93 -28.45
N SER A 158 -10.04 -12.15 -28.24
CA SER A 158 -9.40 -13.39 -28.70
C SER A 158 -10.47 -14.39 -29.13
N ASP A 159 -10.08 -15.55 -29.67
CA ASP A 159 -11.02 -16.60 -30.09
C ASP A 159 -12.05 -16.96 -29.01
N ASN A 160 -11.59 -17.03 -27.76
CA ASN A 160 -12.39 -17.49 -26.62
C ASN A 160 -12.91 -16.35 -25.72
N ILE A 161 -12.33 -15.15 -25.81
CA ILE A 161 -12.71 -14.01 -24.98
C ILE A 161 -13.18 -12.87 -25.88
N LYS A 162 -14.48 -12.55 -25.81
CA LYS A 162 -15.18 -11.58 -26.67
C LYS A 162 -15.51 -10.28 -25.95
N GLN A 163 -14.56 -9.71 -25.20
CA GLN A 163 -14.81 -8.54 -24.36
C GLN A 163 -15.02 -7.27 -25.20
N ILE A 164 -14.22 -7.06 -26.24
CA ILE A 164 -14.38 -5.93 -27.17
C ILE A 164 -15.68 -6.06 -27.96
N THR A 165 -16.01 -7.25 -28.47
CA THR A 165 -17.29 -7.53 -29.13
C THR A 165 -18.48 -7.17 -28.22
N LEU A 166 -18.45 -7.58 -26.94
CA LEU A 166 -19.47 -7.19 -25.98
C LEU A 166 -19.53 -5.66 -25.81
N ALA A 167 -18.39 -5.01 -25.62
CA ALA A 167 -18.33 -3.56 -25.44
C ALA A 167 -18.83 -2.78 -26.66
N ALA A 168 -18.52 -3.24 -27.88
CA ALA A 168 -19.01 -2.68 -29.13
C ALA A 168 -20.55 -2.67 -29.15
N SER A 169 -21.19 -3.77 -28.73
CA SER A 169 -22.65 -3.85 -28.63
C SER A 169 -23.25 -2.90 -27.58
N LEU A 170 -22.55 -2.67 -26.47
CA LEU A 170 -23.00 -1.78 -25.39
C LEU A 170 -22.88 -0.29 -25.74
N THR A 171 -21.93 0.05 -26.60
CA THR A 171 -21.53 1.44 -26.91
C THR A 171 -21.94 1.91 -28.30
N ASN A 172 -22.35 0.99 -29.18
CA ASN A 172 -22.54 1.23 -30.63
C ASN A 172 -21.27 1.77 -31.31
N LEU A 173 -20.10 1.28 -30.87
CA LEU A 173 -18.80 1.55 -31.50
C LEU A 173 -18.39 0.34 -32.35
N SER A 174 -17.53 0.56 -33.35
CA SER A 174 -16.89 -0.56 -34.06
C SER A 174 -15.81 -1.20 -33.18
N ALA A 175 -15.57 -2.51 -33.36
CA ALA A 175 -14.46 -3.20 -32.68
C ALA A 175 -13.10 -2.57 -33.04
N ASP A 176 -12.94 -2.12 -34.28
CA ASP A 176 -11.71 -1.48 -34.76
C ASP A 176 -11.47 -0.14 -34.06
N ASP A 177 -12.50 0.66 -33.82
CA ASP A 177 -12.36 1.89 -33.04
C ASP A 177 -11.93 1.59 -31.60
N ILE A 178 -12.52 0.59 -30.95
CA ILE A 178 -12.18 0.19 -29.57
C ILE A 178 -10.72 -0.29 -29.48
N LYS A 179 -10.23 -1.00 -30.51
CA LYS A 179 -8.85 -1.46 -30.58
C LYS A 179 -7.84 -0.34 -30.86
N ASN A 180 -8.23 0.67 -31.65
CA ASN A 180 -7.27 1.65 -32.21
C ASN A 180 -7.39 3.06 -31.65
N GLN A 181 -8.48 3.41 -30.97
CA GLN A 181 -8.72 4.76 -30.48
C GLN A 181 -8.88 4.78 -28.96
N ALA A 182 -8.00 5.52 -28.27
CA ALA A 182 -8.03 5.66 -26.82
C ALA A 182 -9.42 6.08 -26.29
N LYS A 183 -10.07 7.05 -26.94
CA LYS A 183 -11.42 7.52 -26.54
C LYS A 183 -12.45 6.39 -26.58
N ALA A 184 -12.47 5.61 -27.67
CA ALA A 184 -13.39 4.48 -27.84
C ALA A 184 -13.08 3.36 -26.83
N ASN A 185 -11.79 3.07 -26.61
CA ASN A 185 -11.34 2.06 -25.64
C ASN A 185 -11.74 2.40 -24.19
N ILE A 186 -11.52 3.66 -23.78
CA ILE A 186 -11.92 4.18 -22.46
C ILE A 186 -13.45 4.10 -22.29
N ARG A 187 -14.20 4.55 -23.31
CA ARG A 187 -15.67 4.52 -23.30
C ARG A 187 -16.21 3.09 -23.23
N ALA A 188 -15.60 2.17 -23.97
CA ALA A 188 -15.91 0.74 -23.95
C ALA A 188 -15.67 0.11 -22.56
N ALA A 189 -14.56 0.43 -21.90
CA ALA A 189 -14.26 -0.05 -20.56
C ALA A 189 -15.27 0.46 -19.52
N ALA A 190 -15.66 1.74 -19.61
CA ALA A 190 -16.70 2.31 -18.74
C ALA A 190 -18.06 1.61 -18.92
N ALA A 191 -18.44 1.32 -20.17
CA ALA A 191 -19.66 0.58 -20.48
C ALA A 191 -19.63 -0.86 -19.94
N LEU A 192 -18.50 -1.56 -20.08
CA LEU A 192 -18.29 -2.89 -19.52
C LEU A 192 -18.36 -2.88 -17.99
N LEU A 193 -17.69 -1.93 -17.34
CA LEU A 193 -17.73 -1.80 -15.89
C LEU A 193 -19.17 -1.58 -15.38
N ALA A 194 -19.95 -0.72 -16.05
CA ALA A 194 -21.36 -0.52 -15.74
C ALA A 194 -22.21 -1.77 -15.98
N TYR A 195 -21.90 -2.53 -17.04
CA TYR A 195 -22.55 -3.78 -17.38
C TYR A 195 -22.29 -4.86 -16.33
N TYR A 196 -21.04 -5.04 -15.89
CA TYR A 196 -20.65 -6.01 -14.87
C TYR A 196 -21.14 -5.65 -13.46
N GLN A 197 -21.42 -4.36 -13.21
CA GLN A 197 -22.07 -3.92 -11.98
C GLN A 197 -23.58 -4.23 -11.95
N LYS A 198 -24.19 -4.58 -13.08
CA LYS A 198 -25.65 -4.77 -13.16
C LYS A 198 -26.10 -5.87 -12.19
N GLY A 199 -27.01 -5.53 -11.28
CA GLY A 199 -27.52 -6.43 -10.23
C GLY A 199 -26.74 -6.39 -8.91
N LYS A 200 -25.67 -5.59 -8.83
CA LYS A 200 -24.88 -5.31 -7.60
C LYS A 200 -25.16 -3.87 -7.11
N PRO A 201 -24.90 -3.54 -5.82
CA PRO A 201 -25.08 -2.19 -5.29
C PRO A 201 -24.30 -1.15 -6.11
N LYS A 202 -24.94 -0.07 -6.56
CA LYS A 202 -24.24 1.09 -7.12
C LYS A 202 -24.15 2.13 -6.02
N SER A 203 -22.97 2.34 -5.46
CA SER A 203 -22.73 3.34 -4.43
C SER A 203 -21.45 4.12 -4.71
N ASP A 204 -21.24 5.18 -3.94
CA ASP A 204 -20.00 5.97 -3.92
C ASP A 204 -18.84 5.21 -3.25
N ASP A 205 -19.11 4.07 -2.61
CA ASP A 205 -18.10 3.19 -2.04
C ASP A 205 -17.44 2.38 -3.16
N LEU A 206 -16.13 2.59 -3.35
CA LEU A 206 -15.36 1.89 -4.37
C LEU A 206 -15.26 0.38 -4.10
N ALA A 207 -15.39 -0.08 -2.85
CA ALA A 207 -15.41 -1.51 -2.53
C ALA A 207 -16.57 -2.25 -3.24
N ASP A 208 -17.73 -1.61 -3.40
CA ASP A 208 -18.89 -2.20 -4.09
C ASP A 208 -18.65 -2.50 -5.58
N TRP A 209 -17.61 -1.89 -6.15
CA TRP A 209 -17.23 -2.03 -7.56
C TRP A 209 -16.14 -3.09 -7.80
N PHE A 210 -15.60 -3.71 -6.75
CA PHE A 210 -14.46 -4.63 -6.87
C PHE A 210 -14.80 -5.84 -7.75
N GLU A 211 -15.97 -6.45 -7.55
CA GLU A 211 -16.42 -7.57 -8.37
C GLU A 211 -16.60 -7.21 -9.85
N ALA A 212 -17.18 -6.05 -10.15
CA ALA A 212 -17.26 -5.61 -11.55
C ALA A 212 -15.88 -5.26 -12.12
N THR A 213 -14.94 -4.82 -11.28
CA THR A 213 -13.56 -4.55 -11.69
C THR A 213 -12.81 -5.85 -12.01
N ARG A 214 -13.01 -6.91 -11.22
CA ARG A 214 -12.53 -8.26 -11.54
C ARG A 214 -13.02 -8.69 -12.92
N ASP A 215 -14.33 -8.57 -13.18
CA ASP A 215 -14.91 -8.89 -14.49
C ASP A 215 -14.35 -8.02 -15.62
N LEU A 216 -14.07 -6.73 -15.35
CA LEU A 216 -13.45 -5.81 -16.30
C LEU A 216 -12.03 -6.25 -16.72
N THR A 217 -11.31 -7.00 -15.90
CA THR A 217 -9.97 -7.51 -16.29
C THR A 217 -10.01 -8.41 -17.52
N GLY A 218 -11.15 -9.03 -17.81
CA GLY A 218 -11.32 -9.99 -18.90
C GLY A 218 -10.63 -11.34 -18.69
N LEU A 219 -9.94 -11.55 -17.55
CA LEU A 219 -9.22 -12.78 -17.24
C LEU A 219 -10.18 -13.91 -16.85
N THR A 220 -9.82 -15.14 -17.22
CA THR A 220 -10.61 -16.35 -16.98
C THR A 220 -10.16 -17.14 -15.76
N ASN A 221 -8.88 -17.04 -15.37
CA ASN A 221 -8.39 -17.63 -14.14
C ASN A 221 -8.79 -16.77 -12.93
N GLU A 222 -9.57 -17.31 -12.01
CA GLU A 222 -10.14 -16.57 -10.88
C GLU A 222 -9.11 -15.96 -9.92
N GLU A 223 -7.99 -16.65 -9.67
CA GLU A 223 -6.89 -16.11 -8.86
C GLU A 223 -6.26 -14.90 -9.56
N MET A 224 -5.97 -15.03 -10.86
CA MET A 224 -5.35 -13.96 -11.64
C MET A 224 -6.28 -12.78 -11.88
N LYS A 225 -7.58 -13.03 -12.02
CA LYS A 225 -8.64 -12.01 -12.06
C LYS A 225 -8.64 -11.16 -10.79
N THR A 226 -8.52 -11.82 -9.64
CA THR A 226 -8.35 -11.18 -8.33
C THR A 226 -7.08 -10.34 -8.31
N SER A 227 -5.94 -10.97 -8.64
CA SER A 227 -4.61 -10.35 -8.57
C SER A 227 -4.53 -9.05 -9.40
N LEU A 228 -5.08 -9.05 -10.62
CA LEU A 228 -5.08 -7.86 -11.46
C LEU A 228 -6.04 -6.77 -10.96
N ALA A 229 -7.24 -7.13 -10.50
CA ALA A 229 -8.16 -6.17 -9.89
C ALA A 229 -7.58 -5.54 -8.61
N THR A 230 -6.95 -6.34 -7.76
CA THR A 230 -6.20 -5.88 -6.58
C THR A 230 -5.09 -4.92 -6.98
N SER A 231 -4.39 -5.18 -8.08
CA SER A 231 -3.37 -4.25 -8.58
C SER A 231 -3.95 -2.88 -8.98
N PHE A 232 -5.16 -2.84 -9.56
CA PHE A 232 -5.86 -1.58 -9.83
C PHE A 232 -6.22 -0.88 -8.51
N TYR A 233 -6.77 -1.62 -7.54
CA TYR A 233 -7.19 -1.06 -6.27
C TYR A 233 -5.99 -0.60 -5.42
N ASN A 234 -4.83 -1.23 -5.54
CA ASN A 234 -3.58 -0.75 -4.96
C ASN A 234 -3.17 0.61 -5.55
N VAL A 235 -3.34 0.83 -6.85
CA VAL A 235 -3.11 2.16 -7.45
C VAL A 235 -4.08 3.21 -6.92
N ILE A 236 -5.36 2.85 -6.73
CA ILE A 236 -6.37 3.75 -6.14
C ILE A 236 -5.98 4.10 -4.70
N LYS A 237 -5.68 3.07 -3.90
CA LYS A 237 -5.37 3.16 -2.47
C LYS A 237 -4.13 4.00 -2.20
N ASN A 238 -3.07 3.72 -2.95
CA ASN A 238 -1.73 4.24 -2.70
C ASN A 238 -1.45 5.54 -3.47
N GLY A 239 -2.28 5.80 -4.49
CA GLY A 239 -1.96 6.72 -5.55
C GLY A 239 -0.84 6.18 -6.45
N SER A 240 -0.60 6.87 -7.55
CA SER A 240 0.52 6.57 -8.45
C SER A 240 1.07 7.85 -9.06
N LYS A 241 2.38 7.86 -9.33
CA LYS A 241 3.04 8.96 -10.02
C LYS A 241 4.08 8.44 -10.99
N THR A 242 3.78 8.59 -12.28
CA THR A 242 4.62 8.11 -13.39
C THR A 242 4.75 9.20 -14.46
N VAL A 243 5.34 8.83 -15.59
CA VAL A 243 5.54 9.70 -16.74
C VAL A 243 5.19 8.96 -18.02
N SER A 244 4.56 9.66 -18.95
CA SER A 244 4.27 9.16 -20.29
C SER A 244 5.53 9.21 -21.17
N LEU A 245 5.53 8.43 -22.27
CA LEU A 245 6.61 8.51 -23.27
C LEU A 245 6.71 9.89 -23.96
N TRP A 246 5.69 10.73 -23.80
CA TRP A 246 5.61 12.09 -24.33
C TRP A 246 5.87 13.17 -23.27
N ARG A 247 6.66 12.85 -22.22
CA ARG A 247 7.12 13.81 -21.19
C ARG A 247 5.97 14.48 -20.40
N GLU A 248 4.84 13.80 -20.22
CA GLU A 248 3.78 14.30 -19.34
C GLU A 248 3.74 13.49 -18.05
N ILE A 249 3.58 14.19 -16.92
CA ILE A 249 3.42 13.54 -15.61
C ILE A 249 2.01 12.97 -15.53
N ILE A 250 1.93 11.71 -15.14
CA ILE A 250 0.68 11.02 -14.82
C ILE A 250 0.62 10.94 -13.30
N GLN A 251 -0.45 11.44 -12.70
CA GLN A 251 -0.63 11.41 -11.26
C GLN A 251 -2.06 10.95 -10.93
N ILE A 252 -2.14 9.93 -10.08
CA ILE A 252 -3.37 9.47 -9.47
C ILE A 252 -3.20 9.70 -7.98
N ASP A 253 -4.07 10.53 -7.40
CA ASP A 253 -4.04 10.78 -5.97
C ASP A 253 -4.64 9.59 -5.22
N ALA A 254 -4.01 9.25 -4.08
CA ALA A 254 -4.47 8.20 -3.18
C ALA A 254 -5.91 8.45 -2.71
N LYS A 255 -6.69 7.37 -2.58
CA LYS A 255 -8.03 7.36 -1.99
C LYS A 255 -8.08 6.32 -0.88
N PRO A 256 -8.58 6.67 0.31
CA PRO A 256 -8.77 5.69 1.38
C PRO A 256 -9.82 4.66 0.93
N ILE A 257 -9.41 3.40 0.86
CA ILE A 257 -10.27 2.30 0.44
C ILE A 257 -9.79 1.01 1.10
N VAL A 258 -10.74 0.21 1.59
CA VAL A 258 -10.47 -1.19 1.96
C VAL A 258 -10.69 -2.04 0.72
N ILE A 259 -9.63 -2.71 0.26
CA ILE A 259 -9.72 -3.60 -0.90
C ILE A 259 -10.48 -4.85 -0.44
N PRO A 260 -11.62 -5.20 -1.05
CA PRO A 260 -12.35 -6.40 -0.67
C PRO A 260 -11.51 -7.65 -0.90
N GLU A 261 -11.56 -8.56 0.07
CA GLU A 261 -11.00 -9.89 -0.14
C GLU A 261 -11.90 -10.71 -1.06
N TYR A 262 -11.30 -11.33 -2.07
CA TYR A 262 -12.03 -12.29 -2.89
C TYR A 262 -11.93 -13.70 -2.29
N LYS A 263 -13.10 -14.27 -1.99
CA LYS A 263 -13.27 -15.68 -1.65
C LYS A 263 -13.71 -16.42 -2.90
N SER A 264 -12.92 -17.39 -3.38
CA SER A 264 -13.21 -18.09 -4.64
C SER A 264 -14.50 -18.92 -4.56
N VAL A 265 -15.24 -18.96 -5.66
CA VAL A 265 -16.51 -19.70 -5.81
C VAL A 265 -16.33 -21.23 -5.66
N SER A 266 -15.08 -21.75 -5.67
CA SER A 266 -14.76 -23.16 -5.41
C SER A 266 -15.04 -23.63 -3.97
N GLU A 267 -15.41 -22.74 -3.04
CA GLU A 267 -15.97 -23.15 -1.75
C GLU A 267 -17.39 -23.75 -1.87
N LYS A 268 -18.00 -23.77 -3.07
CA LYS A 268 -19.28 -24.43 -3.36
C LYS A 268 -19.14 -25.63 -4.32
N LYS A 269 -18.34 -26.62 -3.94
CA LYS A 269 -18.49 -28.09 -4.18
C LYS A 269 -17.10 -28.71 -4.30
N ASN A 270 -16.74 -29.48 -3.27
CA ASN A 270 -15.66 -30.45 -3.35
C ASN A 270 -15.91 -31.44 -4.49
N GLU A 271 -14.97 -31.52 -5.43
CA GLU A 271 -14.47 -32.78 -6.00
C GLU A 271 -13.13 -32.51 -6.71
N ARG A 272 -12.02 -32.83 -6.01
CA ARG A 272 -10.65 -32.96 -6.53
C ARG A 272 -10.05 -31.77 -7.30
N VAL A 273 -9.94 -30.61 -6.66
CA VAL A 273 -8.91 -29.62 -7.01
C VAL A 273 -7.84 -29.74 -5.93
N GLY A 274 -6.67 -30.28 -6.28
CA GLY A 274 -5.54 -30.32 -5.35
C GLY A 274 -5.13 -28.91 -4.98
N ASN A 275 -4.98 -28.65 -3.68
CA ASN A 275 -4.41 -27.43 -3.12
C ASN A 275 -3.08 -27.09 -3.82
N VAL A 276 -3.00 -25.94 -4.48
CA VAL A 276 -1.74 -25.45 -5.07
C VAL A 276 -1.30 -24.17 -4.37
N THR A 277 -0.59 -24.33 -3.26
CA THR A 277 0.49 -23.41 -2.82
C THR A 277 1.60 -24.28 -2.24
N GLN A 278 2.14 -25.17 -3.07
CA GLN A 278 3.43 -25.82 -2.81
C GLN A 278 4.55 -24.90 -3.31
N ALA A 279 5.75 -25.02 -2.74
CA ALA A 279 6.96 -24.53 -3.38
C ALA A 279 7.01 -25.01 -4.85
N GLY A 280 7.57 -24.19 -5.74
CA GLY A 280 7.81 -24.57 -7.13
C GLY A 280 8.48 -25.93 -7.17
N THR A 281 8.00 -26.81 -8.05
CA THR A 281 8.48 -28.18 -8.14
C THR A 281 9.97 -28.23 -8.49
N ASP A 282 10.44 -27.29 -9.32
CA ASP A 282 11.81 -27.29 -9.83
C ASP A 282 12.65 -26.11 -9.30
N TYR A 283 12.00 -25.02 -8.87
CA TYR A 283 12.66 -23.87 -8.25
C TYR A 283 11.99 -23.53 -6.90
N PRO A 284 12.63 -23.79 -5.75
CA PRO A 284 11.99 -23.78 -4.43
C PRO A 284 11.35 -22.44 -4.01
N THR A 285 11.83 -21.31 -4.51
CA THR A 285 11.30 -19.98 -4.17
C THR A 285 10.19 -19.51 -5.11
N ALA A 286 9.85 -20.28 -6.15
CA ALA A 286 8.70 -19.99 -6.99
C ALA A 286 7.38 -20.42 -6.32
N ILE A 287 6.30 -19.68 -6.59
CA ILE A 287 4.93 -20.11 -6.30
C ILE A 287 4.51 -21.11 -7.38
N ASN A 288 4.04 -22.27 -6.97
CA ASN A 288 3.48 -23.26 -7.87
C ASN A 288 2.12 -22.78 -8.42
N ARG A 289 2.03 -22.53 -9.73
CA ARG A 289 0.80 -22.19 -10.47
C ARG A 289 0.70 -23.01 -11.74
N MET A 290 0.94 -24.32 -11.61
CA MET A 290 1.06 -25.24 -12.73
C MET A 290 -0.21 -25.27 -13.58
N THR A 291 -0.06 -25.07 -14.89
CA THR A 291 -1.14 -25.30 -15.85
C THR A 291 -1.33 -26.79 -16.11
N THR A 292 -2.54 -27.18 -16.50
CA THR A 292 -2.89 -28.57 -16.87
C THR A 292 -2.84 -28.80 -18.39
N CYS A 293 -2.51 -27.77 -19.17
CA CYS A 293 -2.56 -27.77 -20.63
C CYS A 293 -1.54 -26.77 -21.22
N ASN A 294 -1.50 -26.62 -22.54
CA ASN A 294 -0.58 -25.70 -23.23
C ASN A 294 0.91 -26.04 -23.04
N TYR A 295 1.24 -27.30 -22.77
CA TYR A 295 2.60 -27.84 -22.76
C TYR A 295 2.58 -29.28 -23.29
N ALA A 296 3.75 -29.85 -23.55
CA ALA A 296 3.89 -31.28 -23.83
C ALA A 296 4.66 -31.96 -22.70
N THR A 297 4.15 -33.12 -22.25
CA THR A 297 4.85 -33.94 -21.26
C THR A 297 6.18 -34.45 -21.81
N GLY A 298 7.22 -34.32 -21.00
CA GLY A 298 8.57 -34.71 -21.36
C GLY A 298 9.22 -33.81 -22.42
N ARG A 299 10.53 -33.95 -22.55
CA ARG A 299 11.35 -33.10 -23.42
C ARG A 299 11.63 -33.68 -24.81
N ASN A 300 10.90 -34.71 -25.24
CA ASN A 300 11.06 -35.36 -26.55
C ASN A 300 12.52 -35.80 -26.85
N GLY A 301 13.21 -36.35 -25.85
CA GLY A 301 14.60 -36.80 -25.97
C GLY A 301 15.66 -35.71 -25.82
N TYR A 302 15.27 -34.44 -25.65
CA TYR A 302 16.21 -33.34 -25.41
C TYR A 302 16.56 -33.18 -23.93
N GLY A 303 17.80 -32.74 -23.66
CA GLY A 303 18.22 -32.22 -22.35
C GLY A 303 17.79 -30.76 -22.18
N ILE A 304 18.22 -30.12 -21.08
CA ILE A 304 18.03 -28.67 -20.89
C ILE A 304 19.32 -27.95 -21.32
N ASP A 305 19.24 -27.22 -22.43
CA ASP A 305 20.40 -26.61 -23.08
C ASP A 305 20.30 -25.09 -23.20
N TYR A 306 19.09 -24.54 -23.10
CA TYR A 306 18.81 -23.13 -23.35
C TYR A 306 18.00 -22.49 -22.22
N TYR A 307 18.33 -21.25 -21.89
CA TYR A 307 17.52 -20.38 -21.04
C TYR A 307 17.01 -19.20 -21.86
N PHE A 308 15.69 -19.02 -21.89
CA PHE A 308 15.03 -18.01 -22.72
C PHE A 308 14.45 -16.89 -21.88
N VAL A 309 14.77 -15.66 -22.28
CA VAL A 309 14.26 -14.41 -21.69
C VAL A 309 13.17 -13.82 -22.58
N HIS A 310 11.97 -13.70 -22.03
CA HIS A 310 10.83 -13.01 -22.62
C HIS A 310 10.42 -11.84 -21.71
N TYR A 311 10.08 -10.71 -22.33
CA TYR A 311 9.59 -9.50 -21.67
C TYR A 311 8.26 -9.15 -22.33
N MET A 312 7.20 -9.03 -21.53
CA MET A 312 5.83 -9.00 -22.06
C MET A 312 5.56 -7.77 -22.94
N ALA A 313 6.18 -6.62 -22.63
CA ALA A 313 6.09 -5.32 -23.30
C ALA A 313 4.67 -4.69 -23.35
N THR A 314 3.64 -5.48 -23.61
CA THR A 314 2.22 -5.18 -23.49
C THR A 314 1.53 -6.32 -22.73
N GLY A 315 0.80 -5.97 -21.68
CA GLY A 315 0.11 -6.94 -20.81
C GLY A 315 0.73 -7.05 -19.41
N THR A 316 0.21 -7.99 -18.61
CA THR A 316 0.50 -8.10 -17.17
C THR A 316 0.90 -9.52 -16.77
N TYR A 317 1.56 -9.64 -15.61
CA TYR A 317 1.90 -10.90 -14.97
C TYR A 317 0.67 -11.82 -14.80
N ALA A 318 -0.43 -11.26 -14.29
CA ALA A 318 -1.68 -11.98 -14.11
C ALA A 318 -2.30 -12.42 -15.45
N GLY A 319 -2.23 -11.55 -16.47
CA GLY A 319 -2.68 -11.86 -17.82
C GLY A 319 -1.92 -13.05 -18.43
N ALA A 320 -0.60 -13.10 -18.25
CA ALA A 320 0.25 -14.19 -18.73
C ALA A 320 -0.14 -15.55 -18.15
N ILE A 321 -0.26 -15.63 -16.83
CA ILE A 321 -0.59 -16.88 -16.14
C ILE A 321 -2.02 -17.31 -16.46
N SER A 322 -2.97 -16.37 -16.52
CA SER A 322 -4.34 -16.68 -16.94
C SER A 322 -4.37 -17.24 -18.37
N TRP A 323 -3.57 -16.68 -19.27
CA TRP A 323 -3.47 -17.13 -20.66
C TRP A 323 -2.87 -18.54 -20.79
N PHE A 324 -1.79 -18.82 -20.07
CA PHE A 324 -1.13 -20.13 -20.07
C PHE A 324 -2.01 -21.23 -19.47
N SER A 325 -2.97 -20.84 -18.64
CA SER A 325 -3.94 -21.73 -17.99
C SER A 325 -5.23 -21.96 -18.79
N ASP A 326 -5.43 -21.27 -19.91
CA ASP A 326 -6.63 -21.45 -20.74
C ASP A 326 -6.48 -22.65 -21.69
N CYS A 327 -7.13 -23.76 -21.34
CA CYS A 327 -7.06 -25.02 -22.08
C CYS A 327 -7.98 -25.08 -23.30
N THR A 328 -8.78 -24.05 -23.54
CA THR A 328 -9.75 -24.03 -24.65
C THR A 328 -9.17 -23.49 -25.96
N ARG A 329 -7.87 -23.22 -25.98
CA ARG A 329 -7.18 -22.50 -27.05
C ARG A 329 -6.76 -23.42 -28.21
N THR A 330 -6.92 -22.92 -29.43
CA THR A 330 -6.50 -23.60 -30.68
C THR A 330 -5.01 -23.39 -30.99
N THR A 331 -4.44 -22.26 -30.56
CA THR A 331 -3.00 -21.94 -30.66
C THR A 331 -2.38 -21.88 -29.26
N PRO A 332 -1.86 -23.01 -28.74
CA PRO A 332 -1.40 -23.10 -27.37
C PRO A 332 -0.02 -22.44 -27.19
N SER A 333 0.17 -21.73 -26.08
CA SER A 333 1.44 -21.11 -25.70
C SER A 333 1.62 -21.12 -24.19
N SER A 334 2.85 -21.23 -23.71
CA SER A 334 3.18 -21.21 -22.28
C SER A 334 4.64 -20.87 -22.05
N ALA A 335 4.98 -20.55 -20.80
CA ALA A 335 6.35 -20.47 -20.31
C ALA A 335 6.53 -21.35 -19.06
N ASN A 336 7.77 -21.67 -18.70
CA ASN A 336 8.05 -22.38 -17.45
C ASN A 336 7.82 -21.47 -16.24
N TYR A 337 8.25 -20.20 -16.35
CA TYR A 337 8.15 -19.24 -15.26
C TYR A 337 7.62 -17.88 -15.69
N CYS A 338 6.90 -17.20 -14.79
CA CYS A 338 6.55 -15.78 -14.89
C CYS A 338 7.15 -15.02 -13.70
N ILE A 339 7.62 -13.79 -13.90
CA ILE A 339 8.30 -12.98 -12.88
C ILE A 339 7.61 -11.62 -12.77
N ARG A 340 7.11 -11.29 -11.58
CA ARG A 340 6.34 -10.07 -11.30
C ARG A 340 7.25 -8.86 -11.12
N ASN A 341 6.85 -7.71 -11.67
CA ASN A 341 7.70 -6.52 -11.66
C ASN A 341 7.86 -5.90 -10.27
N SER A 342 6.78 -5.87 -9.50
CA SER A 342 6.64 -5.06 -8.28
C SER A 342 7.50 -5.54 -7.11
N ASP A 343 7.72 -6.86 -7.01
CA ASP A 343 8.35 -7.51 -5.86
C ASP A 343 9.22 -8.72 -6.22
N GLY A 344 9.32 -9.07 -7.51
CA GLY A 344 10.14 -10.18 -7.97
C GLY A 344 9.52 -11.56 -7.71
N GLU A 345 8.21 -11.66 -7.40
CA GLU A 345 7.54 -12.96 -7.24
C GLU A 345 7.69 -13.80 -8.52
N ILE A 346 8.16 -15.04 -8.36
CA ILE A 346 8.29 -16.02 -9.45
C ILE A 346 7.13 -16.99 -9.36
N SER A 347 6.36 -17.15 -10.44
CA SER A 347 5.42 -18.26 -10.61
C SER A 347 6.01 -19.34 -11.49
N GLN A 348 5.92 -20.59 -11.07
CA GLN A 348 6.18 -21.73 -11.94
C GLN A 348 4.86 -22.23 -12.56
N VAL A 349 4.78 -22.20 -13.89
CA VAL A 349 3.57 -22.53 -14.66
C VAL A 349 3.71 -23.86 -15.40
N VAL A 350 4.92 -24.21 -15.86
CA VAL A 350 5.20 -25.51 -16.49
C VAL A 350 6.45 -26.10 -15.85
N ARG A 351 6.41 -27.40 -15.53
CA ARG A 351 7.55 -28.13 -14.97
C ARG A 351 8.76 -28.05 -15.90
N GLU A 352 9.96 -28.02 -15.34
CA GLU A 352 11.20 -28.11 -16.11
C GLU A 352 11.38 -29.49 -16.74
N SER A 353 10.73 -30.54 -16.23
CA SER A 353 10.70 -31.85 -16.90
C SER A 353 9.88 -31.87 -18.19
N ASP A 354 9.03 -30.86 -18.39
CA ASP A 354 8.08 -30.77 -19.49
C ASP A 354 8.42 -29.63 -20.45
N ARG A 355 7.83 -29.68 -21.64
CA ARG A 355 8.09 -28.72 -22.71
C ARG A 355 7.01 -27.65 -22.76
N ALA A 356 7.36 -26.45 -22.31
CA ALA A 356 6.55 -25.25 -22.53
C ALA A 356 6.50 -24.88 -24.03
N TYR A 357 5.42 -24.23 -24.46
CA TYR A 357 5.21 -23.78 -25.83
C TYR A 357 5.51 -22.29 -25.97
N ALA A 358 6.79 -21.93 -25.84
CA ALA A 358 7.21 -20.53 -25.71
C ALA A 358 7.82 -19.94 -26.99
N GLN A 359 8.65 -20.71 -27.71
CA GLN A 359 9.48 -20.13 -28.79
C GLN A 359 8.74 -20.05 -30.14
N GLY A 360 7.83 -20.98 -30.41
CA GLY A 360 7.00 -20.97 -31.63
C GLY A 360 7.80 -20.99 -32.94
N VAL A 361 8.88 -21.79 -33.00
CA VAL A 361 9.75 -21.92 -34.18
C VAL A 361 9.45 -23.23 -34.92
N THR A 362 8.89 -23.13 -36.13
CA THR A 362 8.57 -24.29 -37.00
C THR A 362 9.84 -25.00 -37.46
N GLY A 363 9.82 -26.34 -37.50
CA GLY A 363 10.93 -27.16 -38.01
C GLY A 363 12.11 -27.36 -37.04
N PHE A 364 12.13 -26.68 -35.89
CA PHE A 364 13.20 -26.75 -34.90
C PHE A 364 12.66 -27.10 -33.50
N PRO A 365 12.23 -28.36 -33.28
CA PRO A 365 11.58 -28.78 -32.04
C PRO A 365 12.48 -28.66 -30.80
N GLN A 366 13.80 -28.58 -30.98
CA GLN A 366 14.75 -28.44 -29.89
C GLN A 366 14.62 -27.11 -29.13
N TRP A 367 14.06 -26.05 -29.73
CA TRP A 367 13.96 -24.75 -29.03
C TRP A 367 12.98 -24.78 -27.85
N ASN A 368 11.82 -25.40 -28.06
CA ASN A 368 10.93 -25.72 -26.94
C ASN A 368 11.46 -26.96 -26.18
N GLY A 369 11.95 -27.98 -26.90
CA GLY A 369 12.45 -29.24 -26.33
C GLY A 369 13.50 -29.05 -25.25
N ALA A 370 14.50 -28.21 -25.52
CA ALA A 370 15.65 -28.00 -24.66
C ALA A 370 15.66 -26.65 -23.92
N GLY A 371 14.59 -25.85 -24.06
CA GLY A 371 14.49 -24.52 -23.46
C GLY A 371 13.77 -24.49 -22.12
N ILE A 372 14.29 -23.70 -21.18
CA ILE A 372 13.51 -23.15 -20.06
C ILE A 372 13.14 -21.72 -20.40
N SER A 373 11.84 -21.39 -20.35
CA SER A 373 11.34 -20.09 -20.80
C SER A 373 10.78 -19.28 -19.64
N THR A 374 11.11 -17.99 -19.62
CA THR A 374 10.72 -17.05 -18.56
C THR A 374 10.07 -15.80 -19.12
N GLU A 375 8.97 -15.38 -18.51
CA GLU A 375 8.22 -14.17 -18.87
C GLU A 375 8.36 -13.11 -17.79
N HIS A 376 8.92 -11.94 -18.13
CA HIS A 376 9.14 -10.84 -17.20
C HIS A 376 8.07 -9.77 -17.42
N GLU A 377 7.40 -9.38 -16.34
CA GLU A 377 6.40 -8.32 -16.40
C GLU A 377 7.08 -6.95 -16.57
N VAL A 378 6.87 -6.36 -17.75
CA VAL A 378 7.26 -4.99 -18.05
C VAL A 378 6.26 -4.37 -19.02
N LEU A 379 6.06 -3.06 -18.92
CA LEU A 379 5.37 -2.29 -19.95
C LEU A 379 6.38 -1.44 -20.73
N ALA A 380 6.36 -1.55 -22.06
CA ALA A 380 7.16 -0.69 -22.93
C ALA A 380 6.83 0.79 -22.76
N THR A 381 5.62 1.09 -22.30
CA THR A 381 5.11 2.43 -22.05
C THR A 381 5.45 2.95 -20.65
N ASN A 382 6.04 2.12 -19.77
CA ASN A 382 6.47 2.51 -18.43
C ASN A 382 7.98 2.26 -18.24
N LEU A 383 8.79 3.28 -18.52
CA LEU A 383 10.26 3.20 -18.43
C LEU A 383 10.78 2.82 -17.03
N ALA A 384 10.01 3.05 -15.97
CA ALA A 384 10.42 2.75 -14.62
C ALA A 384 10.45 1.24 -14.31
N MET A 385 9.60 0.45 -14.98
CA MET A 385 9.49 -0.99 -14.75
C MET A 385 10.69 -1.78 -15.29
N TRP A 386 11.36 -1.25 -16.32
CA TRP A 386 12.45 -1.94 -17.02
C TRP A 386 13.71 -2.14 -16.19
N ASP A 387 13.95 -1.25 -15.23
CA ASP A 387 15.10 -1.29 -14.33
C ASP A 387 14.64 -1.65 -12.91
N SER A 388 13.56 -2.46 -12.78
CA SER A 388 13.05 -2.94 -11.50
C SER A 388 14.05 -3.88 -10.85
N GLU A 389 14.66 -3.43 -9.75
CA GLU A 389 15.62 -4.22 -8.98
C GLU A 389 15.05 -5.55 -8.46
N PRO A 390 13.86 -5.61 -7.81
CA PRO A 390 13.34 -6.89 -7.31
C PRO A 390 13.11 -7.90 -8.43
N MET A 391 12.61 -7.46 -9.59
CA MET A 391 12.44 -8.33 -10.77
C MET A 391 13.80 -8.80 -11.33
N LEU A 392 14.77 -7.90 -11.49
CA LEU A 392 16.07 -8.21 -12.07
C LEU A 392 16.90 -9.16 -11.18
N VAL A 393 16.81 -9.03 -9.87
CA VAL A 393 17.45 -9.94 -8.91
C VAL A 393 16.80 -11.33 -8.99
N ALA A 394 15.47 -11.40 -8.93
CA ALA A 394 14.73 -12.66 -9.05
C ALA A 394 15.03 -13.38 -10.37
N ALA A 395 15.00 -12.64 -11.49
CA ALA A 395 15.34 -13.14 -12.82
C ALA A 395 16.77 -13.69 -12.91
N ALA A 396 17.75 -12.93 -12.42
CA ALA A 396 19.14 -13.36 -12.44
C ALA A 396 19.35 -14.63 -11.60
N ASN A 397 18.76 -14.70 -10.40
CA ASN A 397 18.90 -15.86 -9.52
C ASN A 397 18.25 -17.12 -10.11
N LEU A 398 17.08 -17.00 -10.73
CA LEU A 398 16.44 -18.10 -11.44
C LEU A 398 17.31 -18.57 -12.63
N ALA A 399 17.82 -17.63 -13.44
CA ALA A 399 18.69 -17.97 -14.57
C ALA A 399 19.98 -18.68 -14.11
N ILE A 400 20.61 -18.18 -13.05
CA ILE A 400 21.81 -18.78 -12.47
C ILE A 400 21.54 -20.22 -12.01
N ASP A 401 20.46 -20.44 -11.28
CA ASP A 401 20.07 -21.76 -10.78
C ASP A 401 19.84 -22.75 -11.93
N VAL A 402 18.99 -22.40 -12.89
CA VAL A 402 18.70 -23.24 -14.06
C VAL A 402 19.98 -23.52 -14.84
N CYS A 403 20.82 -22.51 -15.07
CA CYS A 403 22.07 -22.69 -15.79
C CYS A 403 23.04 -23.61 -15.05
N ASN A 404 23.12 -23.53 -13.72
CA ASN A 404 24.01 -24.38 -12.93
C ASN A 404 23.57 -25.84 -12.92
N ARG A 405 22.29 -26.08 -12.62
CA ARG A 405 21.73 -27.45 -12.55
C ARG A 405 21.88 -28.19 -13.86
N ASN A 406 21.87 -27.47 -14.98
CA ASN A 406 21.91 -28.03 -16.32
C ASN A 406 23.23 -27.79 -17.05
N ASN A 407 24.24 -27.21 -16.40
CA ASN A 407 25.53 -26.87 -17.00
C ASN A 407 25.40 -26.05 -18.31
N ILE A 408 24.49 -25.07 -18.33
CA ILE A 408 24.27 -24.15 -19.44
C ILE A 408 25.26 -22.99 -19.31
N PRO A 409 26.02 -22.63 -20.36
CA PRO A 409 26.90 -21.46 -20.34
C PRO A 409 26.12 -20.17 -20.04
N ARG A 410 26.55 -19.42 -19.03
CA ARG A 410 25.93 -18.15 -18.58
C ARG A 410 26.27 -16.96 -19.48
N VAL A 411 26.08 -17.13 -20.77
CA VAL A 411 26.44 -16.16 -21.80
C VAL A 411 25.34 -16.10 -22.84
N ARG A 412 25.05 -14.89 -23.32
CA ARG A 412 24.10 -14.72 -24.42
C ARG A 412 24.68 -15.32 -25.70
N ARG A 413 23.86 -16.05 -26.44
CA ARG A 413 24.20 -16.62 -27.74
C ARG A 413 23.44 -15.89 -28.84
N GLY A 414 24.07 -15.79 -30.01
CA GLY A 414 23.50 -15.18 -31.21
C GLY A 414 23.76 -16.01 -32.48
N VAL A 415 24.12 -17.29 -32.31
CA VAL A 415 24.31 -18.28 -33.38
C VAL A 415 23.46 -19.49 -33.00
N ASN A 416 22.60 -19.93 -33.91
CA ASN A 416 21.64 -21.01 -33.66
C ASN A 416 22.36 -22.31 -33.25
N GLY A 417 21.98 -22.86 -32.08
CA GLY A 417 22.29 -24.24 -31.67
C GLY A 417 23.29 -24.38 -30.52
N ASP A 418 23.99 -23.30 -30.13
CA ASP A 418 24.92 -23.35 -28.99
C ASP A 418 24.18 -23.30 -27.66
N ARG A 419 24.64 -24.06 -26.66
CA ARG A 419 24.10 -23.99 -25.29
C ARG A 419 24.33 -22.59 -24.71
N GLY A 420 23.31 -22.00 -24.10
CA GLY A 420 23.43 -20.67 -23.49
C GLY A 420 22.10 -19.94 -23.27
N ILE A 421 22.21 -18.62 -23.08
CA ILE A 421 21.07 -17.73 -22.83
C ILE A 421 20.64 -17.07 -24.15
N TYR A 422 19.34 -17.02 -24.40
CA TYR A 422 18.75 -16.44 -25.61
C TYR A 422 17.61 -15.48 -25.25
N GLY A 423 17.46 -14.40 -26.01
CA GLY A 423 16.19 -13.72 -26.16
C GLY A 423 15.31 -14.44 -27.18
N HIS A 424 14.00 -14.22 -27.15
CA HIS A 424 13.10 -14.78 -28.16
C HIS A 424 13.49 -14.37 -29.60
N SER A 425 13.89 -13.10 -29.77
CA SER A 425 14.38 -12.51 -31.01
C SER A 425 15.65 -13.18 -31.57
N ASP A 426 16.39 -13.90 -30.74
CA ASP A 426 17.62 -14.58 -31.17
C ASP A 426 17.30 -15.89 -31.93
N VAL A 427 16.07 -16.43 -31.80
CA VAL A 427 15.64 -17.70 -32.42
C VAL A 427 14.40 -17.58 -33.31
N LYS A 428 13.60 -16.51 -33.16
CA LYS A 428 12.42 -16.21 -33.96
C LYS A 428 12.46 -14.74 -34.41
N ALA A 429 11.95 -14.45 -35.61
CA ALA A 429 11.80 -13.07 -36.08
C ALA A 429 10.67 -12.36 -35.32
N THR A 430 10.99 -11.83 -34.14
CA THR A 430 10.07 -11.12 -33.23
C THR A 430 10.80 -9.98 -32.53
N ASP A 431 10.04 -9.00 -32.02
CA ASP A 431 10.59 -7.88 -31.25
C ASP A 431 10.81 -8.25 -29.76
N CYS A 432 10.26 -9.37 -29.27
CA CYS A 432 10.50 -9.88 -27.91
C CYS A 432 11.98 -10.30 -27.73
N PRO A 433 12.69 -9.94 -26.64
CA PRO A 433 12.23 -9.30 -25.41
C PRO A 433 12.31 -7.76 -25.41
N ASN A 434 12.54 -7.13 -26.56
CA ASN A 434 12.53 -5.67 -26.70
C ASN A 434 13.51 -4.94 -25.75
N LEU A 435 14.67 -5.57 -25.48
CA LEU A 435 15.69 -5.06 -24.58
C LEU A 435 16.77 -4.28 -25.31
N THR A 436 17.14 -3.11 -24.78
CA THR A 436 18.32 -2.37 -25.25
C THR A 436 19.60 -3.10 -24.87
N THR A 437 20.70 -2.84 -25.59
CA THR A 437 22.03 -3.42 -25.27
C THR A 437 22.40 -3.20 -23.81
N ALA A 438 22.16 -2.00 -23.27
CA ALA A 438 22.49 -1.68 -21.87
C ALA A 438 21.70 -2.54 -20.86
N ARG A 439 20.41 -2.82 -21.12
CA ARG A 439 19.58 -3.65 -20.24
C ARG A 439 19.95 -5.13 -20.35
N TRP A 440 20.26 -5.59 -21.57
CA TRP A 440 20.85 -6.92 -21.78
C TRP A 440 22.15 -7.07 -21.00
N THR A 441 23.07 -6.10 -21.11
CA THR A 441 24.32 -6.11 -20.35
C THR A 441 24.07 -6.09 -18.84
N ASN A 442 23.11 -5.33 -18.34
CA ASN A 442 22.76 -5.32 -16.92
C ASN A 442 22.35 -6.72 -16.43
N LEU A 443 21.37 -7.34 -17.10
CA LEU A 443 20.90 -8.68 -16.75
C LEU A 443 22.02 -9.73 -16.89
N LEU A 444 22.75 -9.71 -17.99
CA LEU A 444 23.83 -10.68 -18.25
C LEU A 444 25.00 -10.50 -17.29
N ASN A 445 25.36 -9.29 -16.86
CA ASN A 445 26.40 -9.09 -15.86
C ASN A 445 26.01 -9.70 -14.52
N ARG A 446 24.73 -9.58 -14.12
CA ARG A 446 24.20 -10.24 -12.92
C ARG A 446 24.30 -11.76 -13.04
N ILE A 447 23.97 -12.32 -14.21
CA ILE A 447 24.02 -13.78 -14.44
C ILE A 447 25.46 -14.31 -14.56
N ALA A 448 26.30 -13.62 -15.33
CA ALA A 448 27.68 -14.00 -15.66
C ALA A 448 28.66 -13.77 -14.51
N GLY A 449 28.36 -12.82 -13.62
CA GLY A 449 29.16 -12.53 -12.43
C GLY A 449 29.39 -13.73 -11.52
N GLY A 450 28.70 -14.86 -11.72
CA GLY A 450 28.91 -16.08 -10.95
C GLY A 450 28.26 -16.00 -9.56
N ILE A 451 28.19 -14.78 -9.02
CA ILE A 451 27.45 -14.34 -7.86
C ILE A 451 25.99 -14.73 -8.11
N VAL A 452 25.59 -15.87 -7.55
CA VAL A 452 24.27 -15.94 -6.91
C VAL A 452 24.23 -14.64 -6.13
N ILE A 453 23.42 -13.66 -6.53
CA ILE A 453 23.14 -12.53 -5.66
C ILE A 453 22.59 -13.25 -4.45
N PRO A 454 23.36 -13.39 -3.35
CA PRO A 454 22.97 -14.24 -2.25
C PRO A 454 21.55 -13.81 -1.95
N SER A 455 20.65 -14.76 -1.74
CA SER A 455 19.46 -14.39 -0.98
C SER A 455 20.02 -13.87 0.33
N VAL A 456 20.21 -12.56 0.43
CA VAL A 456 20.77 -11.93 1.61
C VAL A 456 19.81 -12.35 2.69
N SER A 457 20.32 -13.07 3.69
CA SER A 457 19.46 -13.60 4.75
C SER A 457 18.63 -12.45 5.29
N LEU A 458 17.31 -12.65 5.37
CA LEU A 458 16.44 -11.62 5.90
C LEU A 458 16.88 -11.29 7.34
N PRO A 459 16.89 -10.02 7.74
CA PRO A 459 17.20 -9.68 9.11
C PRO A 459 16.01 -10.01 10.01
N THR A 460 16.28 -10.39 11.26
CA THR A 460 15.26 -10.54 12.30
C THR A 460 15.17 -9.24 13.09
N LEU A 461 14.11 -8.47 12.88
CA LEU A 461 13.81 -7.29 13.70
C LEU A 461 13.20 -7.77 15.01
N TYR A 462 13.78 -7.36 16.14
CA TYR A 462 13.35 -7.85 17.45
C TYR A 462 12.29 -6.98 18.11
N TYR A 463 12.36 -5.66 17.96
CA TYR A 463 11.33 -4.78 18.49
C TYR A 463 11.31 -3.42 17.82
N ILE A 464 10.15 -2.78 17.94
CA ILE A 464 9.97 -1.34 17.76
C ILE A 464 9.26 -0.80 18.98
N THR A 465 9.92 0.11 19.69
CA THR A 465 9.34 0.77 20.87
C THR A 465 9.43 2.29 20.77
N GLY A 466 8.52 2.98 21.44
CA GLY A 466 8.56 4.44 21.61
C GLY A 466 9.05 4.84 23.00
N THR A 467 9.63 6.04 23.10
CA THR A 467 9.91 6.69 24.39
C THR A 467 8.75 7.62 24.75
N ALA A 468 8.16 7.43 25.94
CA ALA A 468 7.00 8.21 26.39
C ALA A 468 7.22 9.72 26.27
N GLY A 469 6.25 10.44 25.71
CA GLY A 469 6.33 11.90 25.52
C GLY A 469 7.37 12.37 24.51
N SER A 470 7.90 11.47 23.68
CA SER A 470 8.72 11.84 22.54
C SER A 470 8.34 11.03 21.29
N ASN A 471 8.86 11.45 20.15
CA ASN A 471 8.72 10.73 18.89
C ASN A 471 9.92 9.82 18.59
N VAL A 472 10.79 9.60 19.58
CA VAL A 472 11.95 8.71 19.45
C VAL A 472 11.48 7.29 19.19
N VAL A 473 12.09 6.66 18.17
CA VAL A 473 11.90 5.26 17.82
C VAL A 473 13.12 4.49 18.27
N ASN A 474 12.92 3.43 19.04
CA ASN A 474 13.97 2.47 19.38
C ASN A 474 13.72 1.18 18.61
N ALA A 475 14.74 0.71 17.91
CA ALA A 475 14.72 -0.53 17.16
C ALA A 475 15.94 -1.37 17.55
N ALA A 476 15.78 -2.69 17.63
CA ALA A 476 16.89 -3.63 17.71
C ALA A 476 16.61 -4.86 16.86
N TRP A 477 17.66 -5.54 16.43
CA TRP A 477 17.59 -6.70 15.54
C TRP A 477 18.73 -7.67 15.82
N LYS A 478 18.55 -8.92 15.36
CA LYS A 478 19.59 -9.94 15.40
C LYS A 478 20.73 -9.57 14.47
N ALA A 479 21.97 -9.78 14.93
CA ALA A 479 23.13 -9.68 14.06
C ALA A 479 22.98 -10.66 12.88
N ASN A 480 23.02 -10.13 11.66
CA ASN A 480 22.90 -10.90 10.44
C ASN A 480 24.22 -11.66 10.17
N THR A 481 24.11 -12.90 9.68
CA THR A 481 25.24 -13.81 9.49
C THR A 481 25.96 -13.63 8.16
N GLU A 482 25.50 -12.73 7.28
CA GLU A 482 26.18 -12.45 6.01
C GLU A 482 27.62 -11.98 6.25
N THR A 483 28.59 -12.75 5.74
CA THR A 483 30.02 -12.42 5.88
C THR A 483 30.44 -11.18 5.09
N THR A 484 29.63 -10.78 4.11
CA THR A 484 29.84 -9.59 3.27
C THR A 484 28.89 -8.44 3.62
N LEU A 485 28.24 -8.50 4.78
CA LEU A 485 27.32 -7.46 5.23
C LEU A 485 27.97 -6.07 5.20
N LYS A 486 27.37 -5.14 4.46
CA LYS A 486 27.71 -3.71 4.49
C LYS A 486 27.03 -3.03 5.66
N GLY A 487 25.76 -3.37 5.89
CA GLY A 487 24.93 -2.79 6.94
C GLY A 487 23.45 -3.11 6.74
N TYR A 488 22.58 -2.25 7.25
CA TYR A 488 21.13 -2.44 7.24
C TYR A 488 20.42 -1.19 6.74
N ARG A 489 19.16 -1.34 6.31
CA ARG A 489 18.26 -0.22 6.03
C ARG A 489 16.99 -0.40 6.85
N LEU A 490 16.71 0.57 7.73
CA LEU A 490 15.49 0.65 8.51
C LEU A 490 14.50 1.52 7.76
N TYR A 491 13.34 0.95 7.48
CA TYR A 491 12.25 1.63 6.79
C TYR A 491 11.10 1.90 7.74
N TYR A 492 10.38 2.98 7.50
CA TYR A 492 9.07 3.24 8.09
C TYR A 492 7.99 3.24 7.00
N ALA A 493 6.80 2.76 7.35
CA ALA A 493 5.66 2.78 6.43
C ALA A 493 5.07 4.18 6.33
N LEU A 494 4.60 4.54 5.14
CA LEU A 494 3.93 5.83 4.90
C LEU A 494 2.46 5.82 5.34
N ASP A 495 1.88 4.63 5.49
CA ASP A 495 0.52 4.37 5.96
C ASP A 495 0.39 2.95 6.54
N ASP A 496 -0.76 2.69 7.18
CA ASP A 496 -1.08 1.43 7.87
C ASP A 496 -1.30 0.25 6.90
N ASP A 497 -1.35 0.55 5.61
CA ASP A 497 -1.59 -0.38 4.51
C ASP A 497 -0.31 -0.78 3.77
N PHE A 498 0.84 -0.27 4.23
CA PHE A 498 2.17 -0.54 3.68
C PHE A 498 2.32 -0.19 2.20
N SER A 499 1.58 0.81 1.72
CA SER A 499 1.56 1.26 0.33
C SER A 499 2.92 1.71 -0.20
N GLY A 500 3.76 2.16 0.71
CA GLY A 500 5.04 2.77 0.45
C GLY A 500 5.87 2.81 1.72
N TRP A 501 7.19 2.77 1.52
CA TRP A 501 8.17 2.73 2.58
C TRP A 501 9.23 3.80 2.33
N ALA A 502 9.67 4.44 3.41
CA ALA A 502 10.71 5.46 3.35
C ALA A 502 11.83 5.13 4.34
N LEU A 503 13.05 5.55 4.02
CA LEU A 503 14.23 5.25 4.84
C LEU A 503 14.21 6.10 6.11
N ALA A 504 14.18 5.43 7.27
CA ALA A 504 14.52 6.03 8.55
C ALA A 504 16.05 6.14 8.68
N ALA A 505 16.77 5.06 8.40
CA ALA A 505 18.23 5.04 8.37
C ALA A 505 18.75 3.97 7.41
N ASP A 506 19.96 4.14 6.90
CA ASP A 506 20.61 3.26 5.93
C ASP A 506 21.98 2.80 6.41
N GLU A 507 22.70 2.05 5.58
CA GLU A 507 23.97 1.44 5.92
C GLU A 507 25.12 2.45 6.13
N SER A 508 24.91 3.74 5.85
CA SER A 508 25.85 4.80 6.25
C SER A 508 25.85 5.02 7.76
N THR A 509 24.72 4.73 8.41
CA THR A 509 24.51 4.86 9.86
C THR A 509 24.39 3.50 10.54
N LEU A 510 23.68 2.57 9.90
CA LEU A 510 23.44 1.20 10.34
C LEU A 510 24.48 0.26 9.73
N THR A 511 25.72 0.35 10.16
CA THR A 511 26.82 -0.48 9.64
C THR A 511 26.62 -1.96 9.98
N ALA A 512 27.44 -2.84 9.40
CA ALA A 512 27.39 -4.29 9.64
C ALA A 512 27.41 -4.71 11.13
N THR A 513 28.02 -3.90 12.00
CA THR A 513 28.11 -4.18 13.45
C THR A 513 26.94 -3.59 14.25
N THR A 514 26.06 -2.83 13.61
CA THR A 514 24.93 -2.18 14.28
C THR A 514 23.79 -3.18 14.46
N THR A 515 23.29 -3.33 15.69
CA THR A 515 22.17 -4.22 16.03
C THR A 515 21.04 -3.51 16.78
N SER A 516 21.18 -2.20 16.99
CA SER A 516 20.14 -1.36 17.58
C SER A 516 20.33 0.11 17.22
N ILE A 517 19.26 0.89 17.30
CA ILE A 517 19.28 2.34 17.11
C ILE A 517 18.15 3.02 17.89
N SER A 518 18.42 4.23 18.37
CA SER A 518 17.42 5.19 18.87
C SER A 518 17.42 6.41 17.96
N LEU A 519 16.28 6.71 17.35
CA LEU A 519 16.18 7.66 16.24
C LEU A 519 15.10 8.71 16.53
N ASN A 520 15.50 9.98 16.62
CA ASN A 520 14.55 11.10 16.58
C ASN A 520 14.03 11.29 15.14
N PRO A 521 12.79 11.73 14.93
CA PRO A 521 12.25 11.94 13.58
C PRO A 521 13.09 12.88 12.70
N SER A 522 13.75 13.89 13.30
CA SER A 522 14.64 14.80 12.59
C SER A 522 15.94 14.16 12.11
N GLN A 523 16.29 12.98 12.61
CA GLN A 523 17.46 12.20 12.20
C GLN A 523 17.12 11.17 11.12
N PHE A 524 15.84 11.08 10.70
CA PHE A 524 15.45 10.17 9.64
C PHE A 524 16.02 10.65 8.30
N LEU A 525 16.53 9.73 7.48
CA LEU A 525 17.02 10.05 6.13
C LEU A 525 15.92 10.65 5.26
N VAL A 526 14.71 10.11 5.36
CA VAL A 526 13.50 10.73 4.86
C VAL A 526 12.69 11.20 6.06
N VAL A 527 12.69 12.51 6.31
CA VAL A 527 11.99 13.09 7.45
C VAL A 527 10.48 12.91 7.28
N PRO A 528 9.80 12.24 8.22
CA PRO A 528 8.38 11.94 8.07
C PRO A 528 7.52 13.18 8.36
N THR A 529 6.44 13.37 7.61
CA THR A 529 5.49 14.48 7.80
C THR A 529 4.49 14.23 8.93
N THR A 530 4.27 12.96 9.27
CA THR A 530 3.50 12.47 10.42
C THR A 530 4.39 11.58 11.28
N ALA A 531 3.98 11.26 12.50
CA ALA A 531 4.79 10.36 13.32
C ALA A 531 4.65 8.92 12.82
N PRO A 532 5.75 8.27 12.36
CA PRO A 532 5.66 6.93 11.78
C PRO A 532 5.46 5.88 12.87
N VAL A 533 4.55 4.95 12.58
CA VAL A 533 4.11 3.93 13.54
C VAL A 533 4.55 2.52 13.17
N HIS A 534 4.81 2.19 11.90
CA HIS A 534 5.23 0.86 11.45
C HIS A 534 6.62 0.86 10.82
N PHE A 535 7.41 -0.18 11.07
CA PHE A 535 8.80 -0.28 10.62
C PHE A 535 9.19 -1.70 10.21
N LYS A 536 10.13 -1.79 9.27
CA LYS A 536 10.77 -3.04 8.81
C LYS A 536 12.25 -2.80 8.54
N LEU A 537 13.05 -3.87 8.51
CA LEU A 537 14.49 -3.83 8.31
C LEU A 537 14.90 -4.67 7.10
N THR A 538 15.90 -4.25 6.34
CA THR A 538 16.60 -5.08 5.34
C THR A 538 18.10 -5.11 5.65
N ALA A 539 18.77 -6.18 5.23
CA ALA A 539 20.22 -6.30 5.24
C ALA A 539 20.79 -5.92 3.87
N VAL A 540 21.97 -5.32 3.84
CA VAL A 540 22.62 -4.79 2.62
C VAL A 540 24.00 -5.40 2.46
N ILE A 541 24.31 -5.91 1.27
CA ILE A 541 25.67 -6.36 0.90
C ILE A 541 26.20 -5.59 -0.32
N PRO A 542 27.52 -5.37 -0.44
CA PRO A 542 28.10 -4.70 -1.60
C PRO A 542 27.94 -5.53 -2.88
N ASN A 543 27.55 -4.90 -3.98
CA ASN A 543 27.43 -5.55 -5.30
C ASN A 543 28.56 -5.16 -6.27
N GLY A 544 29.56 -4.41 -5.80
CA GLY A 544 30.66 -3.89 -6.65
C GLY A 544 30.24 -2.78 -7.63
N VAL A 545 28.94 -2.51 -7.78
CA VAL A 545 28.31 -1.42 -8.53
C VAL A 545 27.05 -0.93 -7.78
N ASN A 546 26.72 0.36 -7.86
CA ASN A 546 25.51 0.94 -7.25
C ASN A 546 24.28 0.63 -8.13
N PRO A 547 23.16 0.09 -7.57
CA PRO A 547 22.92 -0.15 -6.15
C PRO A 547 23.47 -1.46 -5.59
N ASP A 548 23.83 -1.39 -4.31
CA ASP A 548 24.07 -2.55 -3.45
C ASP A 548 22.81 -3.41 -3.35
N VAL A 549 22.99 -4.68 -2.99
CA VAL A 549 21.90 -5.66 -2.93
C VAL A 549 21.26 -5.61 -1.54
N GLU A 550 19.93 -5.52 -1.50
CA GLU A 550 19.13 -5.64 -0.29
C GLU A 550 18.48 -7.02 -0.14
N SER A 551 18.32 -7.48 1.10
CA SER A 551 17.54 -8.66 1.45
C SER A 551 16.04 -8.47 1.28
N ALA A 552 15.28 -9.57 1.34
CA ALA A 552 13.88 -9.51 1.75
C ALA A 552 13.74 -8.84 3.13
N PRO A 553 12.63 -8.14 3.41
CA PRO A 553 12.45 -7.43 4.67
C PRO A 553 12.15 -8.37 5.85
N SER A 554 12.48 -7.90 7.06
CA SER A 554 12.00 -8.45 8.33
C SER A 554 10.47 -8.38 8.46
N ASP A 555 9.95 -8.94 9.56
CA ASP A 555 8.61 -8.64 10.05
C ASP A 555 8.41 -7.15 10.33
N VAL A 556 7.13 -6.74 10.31
CA VAL A 556 6.72 -5.36 10.55
C VAL A 556 6.29 -5.17 11.99
N TYR A 557 7.00 -4.28 12.69
CA TYR A 557 6.71 -3.92 14.08
C TYR A 557 6.26 -2.47 14.22
N SER A 558 5.46 -2.24 15.26
CA SER A 558 4.62 -1.07 15.40
C SER A 558 4.74 -0.42 16.78
N ARG A 559 4.57 0.91 16.84
CA ARG A 559 4.54 1.67 18.08
C ARG A 559 3.62 2.88 18.00
N THR A 560 3.13 3.38 19.13
CA THR A 560 2.44 4.67 19.20
C THR A 560 3.40 5.85 19.29
N ALA A 561 2.99 7.00 18.78
CA ALA A 561 3.76 8.23 18.84
C ALA A 561 3.20 9.25 19.81
N ASN A 562 4.08 9.93 20.55
CA ASN A 562 3.76 11.10 21.36
C ASN A 562 2.65 10.91 22.42
N THR A 563 2.44 9.70 22.93
CA THR A 563 1.49 9.43 24.01
C THR A 563 2.20 9.39 25.38
N THR A 564 1.77 10.24 26.31
CA THR A 564 2.32 10.34 27.68
C THR A 564 1.40 9.72 28.73
N THR A 565 0.10 9.68 28.46
CA THR A 565 -0.96 9.28 29.38
C THR A 565 -1.73 8.10 28.81
N GLY A 566 -2.13 7.15 29.66
CA GLY A 566 -2.94 5.99 29.28
C GLY A 566 -2.20 4.66 29.46
N PRO A 567 -2.91 3.54 29.24
CA PRO A 567 -2.41 2.20 29.52
C PRO A 567 -1.30 1.81 28.55
N LYS A 568 -0.30 1.11 29.07
CA LYS A 568 0.82 0.57 28.31
C LYS A 568 0.46 -0.81 27.80
N VAL A 569 0.56 -0.99 26.50
CA VAL A 569 0.22 -2.23 25.80
C VAL A 569 1.45 -2.77 25.08
N LEU A 570 1.74 -4.05 25.26
CA LEU A 570 2.75 -4.76 24.49
C LEU A 570 2.06 -5.73 23.54
N ILE A 571 2.44 -5.69 22.27
CA ILE A 571 2.11 -6.72 21.29
C ILE A 571 3.35 -7.62 21.15
N VAL A 572 3.20 -8.88 21.52
CA VAL A 572 4.23 -9.91 21.45
C VAL A 572 3.94 -10.80 20.26
N ASP A 573 4.91 -10.85 19.38
CA ASP A 573 4.99 -11.74 18.23
C ASP A 573 5.79 -12.98 18.60
N ALA A 574 5.10 -14.12 18.66
CA ALA A 574 5.69 -15.42 18.94
C ALA A 574 5.39 -16.42 17.80
N PHE A 575 5.25 -15.90 16.58
CA PHE A 575 5.09 -16.70 15.37
C PHE A 575 6.47 -17.10 14.84
N ASP A 576 6.82 -18.36 15.04
CA ASP A 576 8.11 -18.96 14.73
C ASP A 576 8.08 -19.85 13.47
N ARG A 577 6.91 -20.08 12.87
CA ARG A 577 6.75 -20.99 11.71
C ARG A 577 7.35 -20.43 10.42
N VAL A 578 8.68 -20.48 10.31
CA VAL A 578 9.46 -19.92 9.19
C VAL A 578 9.55 -20.80 7.94
N ASN A 579 9.24 -22.11 8.02
CA ASN A 579 9.48 -23.05 6.92
C ASN A 579 8.21 -23.38 6.09
N ASP A 580 7.03 -23.30 6.70
CA ASP A 580 5.76 -23.72 6.09
C ASP A 580 4.76 -22.56 5.91
N TYR A 581 5.10 -21.36 6.39
CA TYR A 581 4.32 -20.16 6.16
C TYR A 581 4.68 -19.54 4.79
N LYS A 582 3.66 -19.02 4.08
CA LYS A 582 3.74 -18.59 2.67
C LYS A 582 4.79 -17.50 2.41
N SER A 583 5.15 -16.73 3.44
CA SER A 583 6.15 -15.66 3.39
C SER A 583 7.17 -15.87 4.51
N LYS A 584 8.43 -15.47 4.29
CA LYS A 584 9.46 -15.52 5.34
C LYS A 584 9.38 -14.37 6.35
N SER A 585 8.42 -13.47 6.15
CA SER A 585 8.10 -12.35 7.05
C SER A 585 6.62 -11.97 6.95
N HIS A 586 6.10 -11.29 7.98
CA HIS A 586 4.71 -10.89 8.10
C HIS A 586 4.51 -9.53 8.79
N ASN A 587 3.26 -9.11 8.90
CA ASN A 587 2.83 -7.84 9.50
C ASN A 587 1.80 -8.04 10.62
N PHE A 588 1.73 -9.23 11.22
CA PHE A 588 0.69 -9.57 12.20
C PHE A 588 0.64 -8.62 13.39
N ALA A 589 1.79 -8.18 13.93
CA ALA A 589 1.81 -7.17 14.98
C ALA A 589 1.10 -5.86 14.59
N ALA A 590 1.12 -5.48 13.31
CA ALA A 590 0.40 -4.32 12.81
C ALA A 590 -1.13 -4.54 12.75
N ILE A 591 -1.61 -5.77 12.49
CA ILE A 591 -3.04 -6.12 12.56
C ILE A 591 -3.58 -5.80 13.95
N TYR A 592 -2.88 -6.26 14.99
CA TYR A 592 -3.24 -5.97 16.39
C TYR A 592 -3.11 -4.48 16.71
N PHE A 593 -2.01 -3.84 16.30
CA PHE A 593 -1.80 -2.40 16.51
C PHE A 593 -2.94 -1.57 15.92
N ASN A 594 -3.39 -1.89 14.71
CA ASN A 594 -4.44 -1.16 14.02
C ASN A 594 -5.80 -1.22 14.74
N THR A 595 -6.04 -2.24 15.57
CA THR A 595 -7.26 -2.30 16.41
C THR A 595 -7.19 -1.41 17.66
N LEU A 596 -5.97 -0.99 18.05
CA LEU A 596 -5.73 -0.28 19.30
C LEU A 596 -5.37 1.19 19.09
N LYS A 597 -4.72 1.53 17.96
CA LYS A 597 -4.10 2.84 17.72
C LYS A 597 -5.05 4.04 17.78
N ASP A 598 -6.34 3.83 17.49
CA ASP A 598 -7.34 4.89 17.53
C ASP A 598 -7.76 5.26 18.96
N ASN A 599 -7.32 4.50 19.97
CA ASN A 599 -7.34 4.97 21.34
C ASN A 599 -6.17 5.93 21.58
N ALA A 600 -6.46 7.23 21.52
CA ALA A 600 -5.47 8.31 21.57
C ALA A 600 -4.57 8.33 22.83
N THR A 601 -4.84 7.50 23.85
CA THR A 601 -4.06 7.41 25.09
C THR A 601 -3.22 6.13 25.20
N MET A 602 -3.47 5.12 24.37
CA MET A 602 -2.71 3.88 24.48
C MET A 602 -1.24 4.08 24.13
N ARG A 603 -0.38 3.42 24.91
CA ARG A 603 1.07 3.40 24.70
C ARG A 603 1.46 2.03 24.22
N ILE A 604 1.44 1.83 22.91
CA ILE A 604 1.60 0.52 22.29
C ILE A 604 3.02 0.38 21.79
N ASN A 605 3.64 -0.76 22.11
CA ASN A 605 4.91 -1.21 21.57
C ASN A 605 4.73 -2.62 21.00
N SER A 606 5.59 -3.04 20.08
CA SER A 606 5.63 -4.43 19.64
C SER A 606 7.04 -5.02 19.66
N ALA A 607 7.11 -6.31 19.95
CA ALA A 607 8.36 -7.05 20.04
C ALA A 607 8.17 -8.54 19.75
N ALA A 608 9.25 -9.16 19.28
CA ALA A 608 9.40 -10.60 19.23
C ALA A 608 9.52 -11.17 20.64
N ASP A 609 9.03 -12.39 20.84
CA ASP A 609 8.99 -13.04 22.16
C ASP A 609 10.38 -13.35 22.73
N GLU A 610 11.42 -13.45 21.90
CA GLU A 610 12.80 -13.64 22.38
C GLU A 610 13.30 -12.45 23.19
N MET A 611 12.72 -11.25 23.00
CA MET A 611 13.06 -10.08 23.81
C MET A 611 12.46 -10.14 25.20
N ILE A 612 11.34 -10.84 25.34
CA ILE A 612 10.75 -11.18 26.63
C ILE A 612 11.61 -12.27 27.24
N ASP A 613 11.98 -13.32 26.50
CA ASP A 613 12.83 -14.42 26.99
C ASP A 613 14.20 -13.91 27.48
N ALA A 614 14.85 -13.02 26.72
CA ALA A 614 16.11 -12.39 27.11
C ALA A 614 15.99 -11.44 28.31
N GLY A 615 14.77 -11.04 28.71
CA GLY A 615 14.55 -10.06 29.78
C GLY A 615 14.89 -8.62 29.38
N THR A 616 15.05 -8.35 28.08
CA THR A 616 15.25 -6.98 27.56
C THR A 616 13.96 -6.19 27.62
N ILE A 617 12.82 -6.85 27.39
CA ILE A 617 11.49 -6.27 27.56
C ILE A 617 10.82 -7.01 28.72
N LEU A 618 10.42 -6.25 29.74
CA LEU A 618 9.78 -6.78 30.93
C LEU A 618 8.26 -6.65 30.81
N LEU A 619 7.53 -7.76 30.97
CA LEU A 619 6.05 -7.71 30.96
C LEU A 619 5.49 -6.82 32.09
N SER A 620 6.21 -6.70 33.21
CA SER A 620 5.85 -5.82 34.34
C SER A 620 5.83 -4.33 33.99
N ASP A 621 6.42 -3.93 32.85
CA ASP A 621 6.40 -2.54 32.40
C ASP A 621 5.08 -2.17 31.71
N TYR A 622 4.20 -3.14 31.44
CA TYR A 622 2.97 -2.98 30.68
C TYR A 622 1.74 -3.29 31.53
N ASP A 623 0.62 -2.67 31.22
CA ASP A 623 -0.67 -2.94 31.88
C ASP A 623 -1.39 -4.11 31.19
N MET A 624 -1.14 -4.28 29.89
CA MET A 624 -1.77 -5.28 29.03
C MET A 624 -0.76 -5.85 28.03
N VAL A 625 -0.87 -7.15 27.78
CA VAL A 625 -0.06 -7.89 26.82
C VAL A 625 -0.99 -8.61 25.85
N LEU A 626 -0.76 -8.41 24.56
CA LEU A 626 -1.33 -9.18 23.46
C LEU A 626 -0.26 -10.13 22.96
N TRP A 627 -0.46 -11.44 23.08
CA TRP A 627 0.53 -12.45 22.72
C TRP A 627 -0.04 -13.36 21.64
N PHE A 628 0.48 -13.30 20.42
CA PHE A 628 0.05 -14.17 19.34
C PHE A 628 1.13 -15.17 18.96
N ASN A 629 0.73 -16.43 18.78
CA ASN A 629 1.59 -17.51 18.36
C ASN A 629 1.33 -17.94 16.92
N GLY A 630 0.15 -17.67 16.36
CA GLY A 630 -0.22 -18.12 15.01
C GLY A 630 -0.57 -19.61 14.86
N ASP A 631 -0.41 -20.21 13.68
CA ASP A 631 -0.64 -21.66 13.42
C ASP A 631 0.65 -22.47 13.53
N GLU A 632 1.25 -22.45 14.73
CA GLU A 632 2.45 -23.20 15.07
C GLU A 632 2.20 -24.71 15.14
N SER A 633 3.28 -25.47 14.99
CA SER A 633 3.29 -26.93 15.14
C SER A 633 3.95 -27.38 16.44
N GLY A 634 3.77 -28.65 16.81
CA GLY A 634 4.46 -29.25 17.95
C GLY A 634 6.00 -29.37 17.83
N THR A 635 6.60 -28.90 16.74
CA THR A 635 8.06 -28.75 16.62
C THR A 635 8.56 -27.34 16.90
N ASP A 636 7.66 -26.36 16.95
CA ASP A 636 7.97 -24.95 17.13
C ASP A 636 8.01 -24.58 18.63
N LYS A 637 8.74 -23.52 19.00
CA LYS A 637 8.98 -23.16 20.41
C LYS A 637 7.82 -22.35 20.98
N ILE A 638 6.66 -22.99 21.15
CA ILE A 638 5.49 -22.32 21.71
C ILE A 638 5.67 -22.14 23.23
N PHE A 639 5.85 -20.90 23.67
CA PHE A 639 5.64 -20.49 25.06
C PHE A 639 6.53 -21.23 26.07
N ASN A 640 7.84 -21.03 25.89
CA ASN A 640 8.90 -21.73 26.62
C ASN A 640 8.87 -21.57 28.16
N GLY A 641 9.68 -22.34 28.89
CA GLY A 641 9.77 -22.28 30.36
C GLY A 641 10.02 -20.89 30.96
N SER A 642 10.81 -20.05 30.28
CA SER A 642 11.09 -18.67 30.70
C SER A 642 9.88 -17.76 30.47
N ASN A 643 9.25 -17.84 29.29
CA ASN A 643 8.02 -17.12 28.97
C ASN A 643 6.88 -17.48 29.92
N LYS A 644 6.69 -18.78 30.23
CA LYS A 644 5.75 -19.25 31.27
C LYS A 644 6.00 -18.57 32.61
N THR A 645 7.24 -18.52 33.06
CA THR A 645 7.58 -17.91 34.36
C THR A 645 7.25 -16.42 34.39
N LYS A 646 7.55 -15.69 33.31
CA LYS A 646 7.27 -14.25 33.21
C LYS A 646 5.78 -13.96 33.11
N VAL A 647 5.01 -14.76 32.39
CA VAL A 647 3.56 -14.62 32.32
C VAL A 647 2.88 -14.96 33.65
N LYS A 648 3.36 -15.98 34.37
CA LYS A 648 2.90 -16.25 35.75
C LYS A 648 3.08 -15.03 36.63
N ALA A 649 4.29 -14.45 36.65
CA ALA A 649 4.58 -13.26 37.44
C ALA A 649 3.75 -12.03 37.01
N PHE A 650 3.52 -11.86 35.71
CA PHE A 650 2.68 -10.78 35.18
C PHE A 650 1.23 -10.88 35.68
N LEU A 651 0.63 -12.07 35.57
CA LEU A 651 -0.76 -12.32 36.00
C LEU A 651 -0.92 -12.27 37.53
N ASP A 652 0.06 -12.79 38.28
CA ASP A 652 0.07 -12.74 39.77
C ASP A 652 0.08 -11.29 40.30
N ASN A 653 0.58 -10.35 39.51
CA ASN A 653 0.64 -8.91 39.84
C ASN A 653 -0.48 -8.08 39.17
N GLY A 654 -1.55 -8.73 38.68
CA GLY A 654 -2.72 -8.03 38.16
C GLY A 654 -2.66 -7.69 36.66
N GLY A 655 -1.69 -8.24 35.93
CA GLY A 655 -1.57 -8.08 34.48
C GLY A 655 -2.78 -8.58 33.70
N LYS A 656 -3.00 -8.01 32.51
CA LYS A 656 -4.07 -8.38 31.57
C LYS A 656 -3.47 -9.03 30.33
N LEU A 657 -3.81 -10.28 30.05
CA LEU A 657 -3.25 -11.05 28.94
C LEU A 657 -4.33 -11.48 27.95
N LEU A 658 -4.19 -11.10 26.68
CA LEU A 658 -4.82 -11.83 25.58
C LEU A 658 -3.75 -12.73 24.95
N ILE A 659 -4.04 -14.03 24.86
CA ILE A 659 -3.17 -15.00 24.19
C ILE A 659 -3.96 -15.76 23.12
N THR A 660 -3.36 -15.95 21.95
CA THR A 660 -4.03 -16.48 20.76
C THR A 660 -3.08 -17.29 19.88
N GLY A 661 -3.54 -18.44 19.39
CA GLY A 661 -2.78 -19.31 18.49
C GLY A 661 -3.32 -20.74 18.48
N SER A 662 -2.94 -21.51 17.47
CA SER A 662 -3.16 -22.95 17.40
C SER A 662 -2.15 -23.71 18.26
N GLU A 663 -2.48 -24.94 18.63
CA GLU A 663 -1.61 -25.91 19.33
C GLU A 663 -0.96 -25.46 20.67
N ILE A 664 -1.32 -24.33 21.24
CA ILE A 664 -0.85 -23.89 22.57
C ILE A 664 -1.27 -24.92 23.63
N ALA A 665 -2.56 -25.26 23.69
CA ALA A 665 -3.08 -26.22 24.66
C ALA A 665 -2.64 -27.66 24.33
N TYR A 666 -2.57 -28.03 23.05
CA TYR A 666 -2.02 -29.32 22.63
C TYR A 666 -0.59 -29.52 23.17
N ASN A 667 0.31 -28.55 22.96
CA ASN A 667 1.70 -28.65 23.39
C ASN A 667 1.85 -28.64 24.92
N LEU A 668 1.08 -27.81 25.64
CA LEU A 668 1.11 -27.79 27.10
C LEU A 668 0.53 -29.07 27.74
N ASN A 669 -0.33 -29.82 27.03
CA ASN A 669 -1.01 -31.01 27.54
C ASN A 669 -0.36 -32.34 27.11
N ARG A 670 0.56 -32.32 26.15
CA ARG A 670 1.21 -33.54 25.63
C ARG A 670 2.52 -33.82 26.33
N SER A 671 2.60 -34.89 27.13
CA SER A 671 3.80 -35.24 27.93
C SER A 671 5.10 -35.47 27.12
N ALA A 672 4.99 -35.67 25.80
CA ALA A 672 6.13 -35.80 24.89
C ALA A 672 6.61 -34.46 24.31
N ALA A 673 5.82 -33.38 24.44
CA ALA A 673 6.21 -32.05 24.00
C ALA A 673 7.20 -31.43 24.99
N THR A 674 8.17 -30.67 24.47
CA THR A 674 9.16 -29.95 25.30
C THR A 674 8.50 -28.99 26.28
N GLU A 675 7.32 -28.46 25.91
CA GLU A 675 6.64 -27.40 26.65
C GLU A 675 5.53 -27.89 27.59
N TYR A 676 5.38 -29.21 27.74
CA TYR A 676 4.41 -29.83 28.62
C TYR A 676 4.35 -29.20 30.02
N ASP A 677 3.19 -28.60 30.38
CA ASP A 677 2.92 -27.97 31.67
C ASP A 677 1.39 -27.83 31.88
N ILE A 678 0.71 -28.96 32.16
CA ILE A 678 -0.73 -28.97 32.50
C ILE A 678 -1.06 -28.01 33.66
N PRO A 679 -0.27 -27.92 34.76
CA PRO A 679 -0.52 -26.93 35.80
C PRO A 679 -0.55 -25.48 35.30
N PHE A 680 0.30 -25.10 34.34
CA PHE A 680 0.23 -23.78 33.73
C PHE A 680 -1.03 -23.59 32.89
N LEU A 681 -1.35 -24.55 32.01
CA LEU A 681 -2.57 -24.54 31.19
C LEU A 681 -3.83 -24.37 32.06
N ASN A 682 -3.95 -25.16 33.13
CA ASN A 682 -5.13 -25.15 33.99
C ASN A 682 -5.18 -23.93 34.93
N ASN A 683 -4.06 -23.54 35.55
CA ASN A 683 -4.09 -22.52 36.62
C ASN A 683 -3.92 -21.10 36.09
N TYR A 684 -3.26 -20.90 34.96
CA TYR A 684 -2.96 -19.58 34.38
C TYR A 684 -3.70 -19.34 33.07
N LEU A 685 -3.70 -20.29 32.12
CA LEU A 685 -4.53 -20.15 30.92
C LEU A 685 -6.01 -20.45 31.18
N LYS A 686 -6.33 -21.01 32.35
CA LYS A 686 -7.69 -21.33 32.83
C LYS A 686 -8.44 -22.26 31.88
N ALA A 687 -7.71 -23.06 31.12
CA ALA A 687 -8.26 -23.96 30.12
C ALA A 687 -7.76 -25.39 30.31
N SER A 688 -8.45 -26.36 29.73
CA SER A 688 -8.00 -27.74 29.53
C SER A 688 -8.14 -28.09 28.05
N TYR A 689 -7.13 -28.75 27.50
CA TYR A 689 -7.17 -29.28 26.14
C TYR A 689 -8.21 -30.39 26.02
N VAL A 690 -8.96 -30.43 24.92
CA VAL A 690 -9.93 -31.49 24.61
C VAL A 690 -9.49 -32.27 23.37
N SER A 691 -9.24 -31.58 22.27
CA SER A 691 -8.87 -32.17 20.99
C SER A 691 -8.35 -31.12 20.02
N ASP A 692 -7.71 -31.58 18.95
CA ASP A 692 -7.38 -30.71 17.82
C ASP A 692 -8.64 -30.38 17.03
N GLY A 693 -8.58 -29.22 16.38
CA GLY A 693 -9.50 -28.79 15.37
C GLY A 693 -9.00 -28.98 13.98
N THR A 694 -9.75 -28.37 13.07
CA THR A 694 -9.50 -28.42 11.65
C THR A 694 -9.74 -27.04 11.07
N THR A 695 -9.30 -26.84 9.82
CA THR A 695 -9.61 -25.63 9.04
C THR A 695 -11.11 -25.36 8.86
N THR A 696 -11.98 -26.31 9.20
CA THR A 696 -13.45 -26.16 9.15
C THR A 696 -14.05 -25.62 10.45
N ASP A 697 -13.26 -25.46 11.52
CA ASP A 697 -13.67 -24.89 12.80
C ASP A 697 -13.86 -23.35 12.72
N THR A 698 -14.78 -22.92 11.84
CA THR A 698 -15.07 -21.52 11.53
C THR A 698 -16.52 -21.37 11.00
N PRO A 699 -17.23 -20.26 11.24
CA PRO A 699 -16.83 -19.12 12.07
C PRO A 699 -16.80 -19.45 13.56
N VAL A 700 -15.99 -18.70 14.29
CA VAL A 700 -16.02 -18.63 15.75
C VAL A 700 -17.07 -17.62 16.19
N SER A 701 -17.90 -17.96 17.17
CA SER A 701 -19.01 -17.10 17.62
C SER A 701 -19.02 -16.90 19.13
N GLY A 702 -19.41 -15.69 19.55
CA GLY A 702 -19.66 -15.30 20.94
C GLY A 702 -20.68 -16.19 21.65
N VAL A 703 -20.37 -16.60 22.89
CA VAL A 703 -21.33 -17.30 23.76
C VAL A 703 -22.38 -16.31 24.26
N ILE A 704 -23.66 -16.67 24.13
CA ILE A 704 -24.79 -15.88 24.65
C ILE A 704 -24.65 -15.70 26.16
N GLY A 705 -24.82 -14.47 26.65
CA GLY A 705 -24.65 -14.09 28.05
C GLY A 705 -23.20 -13.89 28.50
N SER A 706 -22.23 -14.14 27.62
CA SER A 706 -20.82 -13.81 27.89
C SER A 706 -20.50 -12.36 27.52
N PRO A 707 -19.40 -11.78 28.02
CA PRO A 707 -18.93 -10.45 27.59
C PRO A 707 -18.65 -10.35 26.08
N PHE A 708 -18.51 -11.48 25.39
CA PHE A 708 -18.21 -11.58 23.96
C PHE A 708 -19.43 -11.96 23.12
N GLU A 709 -20.64 -11.94 23.69
CA GLU A 709 -21.88 -12.14 22.93
C GLU A 709 -21.94 -11.21 21.71
N GLY A 710 -22.34 -11.78 20.56
CA GLY A 710 -22.45 -11.08 19.28
C GLY A 710 -21.15 -10.99 18.47
N VAL A 711 -20.01 -11.44 19.00
CA VAL A 711 -18.78 -11.57 18.22
C VAL A 711 -18.93 -12.68 17.17
N THR A 712 -18.47 -12.41 15.95
CA THR A 712 -18.29 -13.41 14.89
C THR A 712 -16.92 -13.22 14.27
N LEU A 713 -16.11 -14.28 14.22
CA LEU A 713 -14.77 -14.30 13.63
C LEU A 713 -14.70 -15.38 12.54
N ASN A 714 -14.50 -14.97 11.30
CA ASN A 714 -14.30 -15.85 10.16
C ASN A 714 -12.81 -16.12 9.99
N LEU A 715 -12.33 -17.28 10.46
CA LEU A 715 -10.91 -17.64 10.36
C LEU A 715 -10.52 -18.01 8.92
N GLY A 716 -9.27 -17.76 8.53
CA GLY A 716 -8.68 -18.21 7.27
C GLY A 716 -8.26 -17.11 6.28
N GLU A 717 -8.33 -15.84 6.67
CA GLU A 717 -8.04 -14.65 5.84
C GLU A 717 -6.58 -14.62 5.36
N ASN A 718 -5.63 -14.43 6.29
CA ASN A 718 -4.20 -14.37 5.96
C ASN A 718 -3.60 -15.75 5.69
N TYR A 719 -4.01 -16.74 6.49
CA TYR A 719 -3.63 -18.14 6.36
C TYR A 719 -4.65 -19.03 7.10
N LEU A 720 -4.63 -20.33 6.79
CA LEU A 720 -5.53 -21.29 7.42
C LEU A 720 -4.94 -21.77 8.74
N ALA A 721 -5.73 -21.71 9.82
CA ALA A 721 -5.44 -22.39 11.07
C ALA A 721 -5.69 -23.89 10.89
N THR A 722 -4.63 -24.68 10.79
CA THR A 722 -4.72 -26.11 10.44
C THR A 722 -5.16 -26.95 11.63
N TYR A 723 -4.69 -26.61 12.83
CA TYR A 723 -4.93 -27.35 14.07
C TYR A 723 -5.32 -26.43 15.24
N PRO A 724 -6.43 -25.66 15.13
CA PRO A 724 -6.89 -24.85 16.25
C PRO A 724 -7.26 -25.74 17.45
N ASP A 725 -6.88 -25.35 18.67
CA ASP A 725 -7.19 -26.09 19.88
C ASP A 725 -8.67 -25.96 20.26
N ASN A 726 -9.32 -27.10 20.53
CA ASN A 726 -10.58 -27.15 21.26
C ASN A 726 -10.31 -27.18 22.77
N ILE A 727 -10.74 -26.13 23.48
CA ILE A 727 -10.38 -25.89 24.88
C ILE A 727 -11.60 -25.69 25.78
N THR A 728 -11.60 -26.32 26.96
CA THR A 728 -12.68 -26.14 27.96
C THR A 728 -12.21 -25.31 29.15
N PRO A 729 -13.06 -24.47 29.75
CA PRO A 729 -12.66 -23.66 30.89
C PRO A 729 -12.47 -24.51 32.16
N VAL A 730 -11.49 -24.14 32.97
CA VAL A 730 -11.22 -24.72 34.30
C VAL A 730 -10.83 -23.62 35.30
N GLY A 731 -10.80 -23.94 36.60
CA GLY A 731 -10.24 -23.04 37.61
C GLY A 731 -10.93 -21.68 37.73
N GLY A 732 -12.26 -21.64 37.47
CA GLY A 732 -13.08 -20.43 37.48
C GLY A 732 -13.22 -19.74 36.12
N GLY A 733 -12.53 -20.20 35.08
CA GLY A 733 -12.70 -19.69 33.72
C GLY A 733 -14.10 -19.91 33.17
N THR A 734 -14.46 -19.14 32.15
CA THR A 734 -15.73 -19.26 31.43
C THR A 734 -15.49 -19.33 29.93
N THR A 735 -16.26 -20.17 29.23
CA THR A 735 -16.26 -20.18 27.76
C THR A 735 -16.82 -18.87 27.24
N ILE A 736 -16.10 -18.21 26.34
CA ILE A 736 -16.52 -16.96 25.71
C ILE A 736 -16.79 -17.10 24.21
N LEU A 737 -16.22 -18.13 23.56
CA LEU A 737 -16.35 -18.35 22.13
C LEU A 737 -16.54 -19.84 21.82
N ASN A 738 -17.36 -20.14 20.81
CA ASN A 738 -17.59 -21.47 20.28
C ASN A 738 -17.10 -21.58 18.83
N TYR A 739 -16.55 -22.73 18.47
CA TYR A 739 -16.35 -23.10 17.06
C TYR A 739 -17.66 -23.58 16.42
N ARG A 740 -17.64 -23.69 15.10
CA ARG A 740 -18.60 -24.49 14.32
C ARG A 740 -17.87 -25.71 13.77
N PRO A 741 -18.34 -26.96 13.94
CA PRO A 741 -19.65 -27.35 14.47
C PRO A 741 -19.80 -27.18 15.99
N ALA A 742 -21.04 -27.14 16.45
CA ALA A 742 -21.37 -26.94 17.87
C ALA A 742 -20.79 -28.04 18.78
N GLY A 743 -20.53 -27.69 20.04
CA GLY A 743 -19.91 -28.60 21.03
C GLY A 743 -18.38 -28.50 21.08
N ARG A 744 -17.80 -27.54 20.36
CA ARG A 744 -16.37 -27.21 20.35
C ARG A 744 -16.17 -25.76 20.78
N PHE A 745 -15.14 -25.52 21.57
CA PHE A 745 -14.95 -24.29 22.34
C PHE A 745 -13.64 -23.63 21.94
N ALA A 746 -13.72 -22.36 21.57
CA ALA A 746 -12.66 -21.62 20.91
C ALA A 746 -11.95 -20.61 21.81
N GLY A 747 -12.57 -20.24 22.94
CA GLY A 747 -12.00 -19.24 23.82
C GLY A 747 -12.48 -19.32 25.26
N VAL A 748 -11.57 -19.03 26.18
CA VAL A 748 -11.79 -18.97 27.62
C VAL A 748 -11.41 -17.58 28.14
N ALA A 749 -12.20 -17.04 29.07
CA ALA A 749 -11.83 -15.84 29.82
C ALA A 749 -11.93 -16.08 31.32
N TYR A 750 -11.09 -15.39 32.08
CA TYR A 750 -11.13 -15.37 33.55
C TYR A 750 -10.66 -14.03 34.10
N LYS A 751 -11.23 -13.62 35.24
CA LYS A 751 -10.83 -12.43 36.00
C LYS A 751 -10.84 -12.77 37.48
N GLY A 752 -9.74 -12.45 38.16
CA GLY A 752 -9.55 -12.81 39.56
C GLY A 752 -8.07 -12.92 39.90
N THR A 753 -7.76 -13.50 41.05
CA THR A 753 -6.36 -13.74 41.42
C THR A 753 -5.81 -14.97 40.70
N PHE A 754 -4.50 -14.95 40.45
CA PHE A 754 -3.71 -16.04 39.88
C PHE A 754 -2.65 -16.48 40.89
N GLY A 755 -2.24 -17.75 40.81
CA GLY A 755 -1.14 -18.27 41.64
C GLY A 755 -1.27 -17.92 43.12
N SER A 756 -0.22 -17.30 43.66
CA SER A 756 -0.20 -16.72 45.01
C SER A 756 -0.45 -15.21 45.03
N GLY A 757 -0.78 -14.63 43.88
CA GLY A 757 -1.07 -13.20 43.72
C GLY A 757 -2.30 -12.74 44.50
N THR A 758 -2.29 -11.48 44.92
CA THR A 758 -3.39 -10.84 45.67
C THR A 758 -4.10 -9.75 44.88
N ILE A 759 -3.54 -9.35 43.74
CA ILE A 759 -4.11 -8.35 42.84
C ILE A 759 -4.87 -9.09 41.72
N PRO A 760 -6.15 -8.80 41.48
CA PRO A 760 -6.88 -9.42 40.38
C PRO A 760 -6.25 -9.11 39.02
N GLY A 761 -5.85 -10.14 38.29
CA GLY A 761 -5.49 -10.07 36.88
C GLY A 761 -6.64 -10.49 35.98
N ALA A 762 -6.39 -10.54 34.68
CA ALA A 762 -7.37 -11.07 33.73
C ALA A 762 -6.70 -11.76 32.54
N ILE A 763 -7.37 -12.77 32.00
CA ILE A 763 -6.94 -13.45 30.78
C ILE A 763 -8.10 -13.66 29.81
N ILE A 764 -7.78 -13.59 28.52
CA ILE A 764 -8.53 -14.15 27.42
C ILE A 764 -7.58 -15.09 26.66
N TYR A 765 -7.93 -16.36 26.54
CA TYR A 765 -7.18 -17.35 25.77
C TYR A 765 -8.03 -17.83 24.59
N LEU A 766 -7.50 -17.69 23.38
CA LEU A 766 -8.08 -18.16 22.13
C LEU A 766 -7.27 -19.35 21.59
N GLY A 767 -7.93 -20.48 21.34
CA GLY A 767 -7.30 -21.69 20.78
C GLY A 767 -7.05 -21.62 19.26
N PHE A 768 -7.09 -20.44 18.67
CA PHE A 768 -6.86 -20.21 17.25
C PHE A 768 -6.12 -18.89 17.06
N PRO A 769 -5.44 -18.69 15.91
CA PRO A 769 -4.75 -17.44 15.59
C PRO A 769 -5.74 -16.35 15.17
N LEU A 770 -5.89 -15.32 16.00
CA LEU A 770 -6.86 -14.24 15.80
C LEU A 770 -6.55 -13.41 14.55
N GLU A 771 -5.27 -13.25 14.19
CA GLU A 771 -4.84 -12.54 12.97
C GLU A 771 -5.30 -13.21 11.68
N THR A 772 -5.88 -14.41 11.74
CA THR A 772 -6.51 -15.06 10.57
C THR A 772 -7.96 -14.62 10.33
N ALA A 773 -8.51 -13.75 11.18
CA ALA A 773 -9.84 -13.18 10.99
C ALA A 773 -9.79 -11.80 10.27
N PRO A 774 -10.89 -11.36 9.65
CA PRO A 774 -10.96 -10.04 9.05
C PRO A 774 -10.69 -8.90 10.04
N GLN A 775 -9.92 -7.90 9.61
CA GLN A 775 -9.53 -6.76 10.45
C GLN A 775 -10.70 -6.10 11.19
N ALA A 776 -11.86 -5.93 10.52
CA ALA A 776 -13.06 -5.36 11.14
C ALA A 776 -13.64 -6.23 12.27
N GLN A 777 -13.53 -7.56 12.13
CA GLN A 777 -13.98 -8.52 13.14
C GLN A 777 -13.00 -8.59 14.31
N ILE A 778 -11.69 -8.55 14.04
CA ILE A 778 -10.67 -8.41 15.09
C ILE A 778 -10.88 -7.11 15.86
N THR A 779 -11.18 -6.00 15.17
CA THR A 779 -11.47 -4.69 15.81
C THR A 779 -12.68 -4.80 16.75
N THR A 780 -13.75 -5.47 16.30
CA THR A 780 -14.95 -5.69 17.12
C THR A 780 -14.66 -6.57 18.34
N PHE A 781 -13.92 -7.66 18.15
CA PHE A 781 -13.47 -8.53 19.24
C PHE A 781 -12.60 -7.75 20.23
N MET A 782 -11.65 -6.94 19.73
CA MET A 782 -10.75 -6.19 20.58
C MET A 782 -11.45 -5.13 21.41
N ALA A 783 -12.48 -4.47 20.88
CA ALA A 783 -13.31 -3.58 21.68
C ALA A 783 -13.95 -4.30 22.88
N LYS A 784 -14.43 -5.54 22.69
CA LYS A 784 -14.97 -6.38 23.79
C LYS A 784 -13.89 -6.81 24.78
N ALA A 785 -12.71 -7.19 24.28
CA ALA A 785 -11.59 -7.57 25.13
C ALA A 785 -11.08 -6.40 26.00
N LEU A 786 -10.99 -5.19 25.44
CA LEU A 786 -10.61 -3.98 26.18
C LEU A 786 -11.64 -3.64 27.27
N ALA A 787 -12.94 -3.74 26.96
CA ALA A 787 -14.00 -3.55 27.94
C ALA A 787 -13.94 -4.61 29.05
N TYR A 788 -13.74 -5.89 28.70
CA TYR A 788 -13.57 -6.98 29.66
C TYR A 788 -12.37 -6.76 30.60
N PHE A 789 -11.27 -6.25 30.06
CA PHE A 789 -10.09 -5.89 30.82
C PHE A 789 -10.22 -4.58 31.62
N GLU A 790 -11.38 -3.92 31.61
CA GLU A 790 -11.59 -2.62 32.25
C GLU A 790 -10.48 -1.62 31.90
N VAL A 791 -10.05 -1.66 30.64
CA VAL A 791 -9.19 -0.61 30.10
C VAL A 791 -10.15 0.50 29.70
N THR A 792 -10.38 1.46 30.60
CA THR A 792 -11.32 2.57 30.38
C THR A 792 -10.88 3.37 29.16
N LEU A 793 -11.59 3.19 28.06
CA LEU A 793 -11.43 4.01 26.87
C LEU A 793 -12.20 5.31 27.16
N PRO A 794 -11.58 6.51 27.05
CA PRO A 794 -12.35 7.74 27.01
C PRO A 794 -13.37 7.68 25.86
N VAL A 795 -14.46 8.47 25.95
CA VAL A 795 -15.58 8.46 24.98
C VAL A 795 -15.13 8.08 23.57
N THR A 796 -15.66 6.96 23.06
CA THR A 796 -15.32 6.47 21.73
C THR A 796 -15.92 7.41 20.70
N LEU A 797 -15.12 8.35 20.21
CA LEU A 797 -15.52 9.32 19.21
C LEU A 797 -15.53 8.63 17.84
N LEU A 798 -16.70 8.45 17.23
CA LEU A 798 -16.83 7.90 15.88
C LEU A 798 -16.36 8.89 14.81
N ASN A 799 -16.66 10.17 15.01
CA ASN A 799 -16.19 11.23 14.14
C ASN A 799 -16.14 12.58 14.87
N TYR A 800 -15.29 13.47 14.37
CA TYR A 800 -15.29 14.88 14.71
C TYR A 800 -14.82 15.67 13.48
N ASN A 801 -15.60 16.66 13.07
CA ASN A 801 -15.37 17.49 11.90
C ASN A 801 -15.66 18.95 12.22
N ALA A 802 -14.88 19.85 11.62
CA ALA A 802 -15.11 21.29 11.66
C ALA A 802 -15.10 21.83 10.22
N THR A 803 -16.15 22.52 9.80
CA THR A 803 -16.29 23.02 8.42
C THR A 803 -16.79 24.47 8.39
N LEU A 804 -16.15 25.31 7.58
CA LEU A 804 -16.62 26.66 7.32
C LEU A 804 -17.95 26.63 6.57
N GLN A 805 -18.94 27.35 7.07
CA GLN A 805 -20.26 27.48 6.44
C GLN A 805 -20.30 28.75 5.59
N ASN A 806 -21.20 28.78 4.59
CA ASN A 806 -21.41 29.95 3.73
C ASN A 806 -21.79 31.24 4.49
N THR A 807 -22.23 31.12 5.74
CA THR A 807 -22.55 32.24 6.63
C THR A 807 -21.32 32.86 7.31
N GLY A 808 -20.13 32.29 7.13
CA GLY A 808 -18.91 32.68 7.84
C GLY A 808 -18.76 32.05 9.22
N ALA A 809 -19.72 31.24 9.68
CA ALA A 809 -19.60 30.47 10.92
C ALA A 809 -18.84 29.15 10.67
N VAL A 810 -18.13 28.63 11.68
CA VAL A 810 -17.58 27.26 11.62
C VAL A 810 -18.54 26.31 12.33
N LYS A 811 -19.00 25.29 11.60
CA LYS A 811 -19.82 24.20 12.15
C LYS A 811 -18.88 23.10 12.64
N LEU A 812 -18.93 22.83 13.94
CA LEU A 812 -18.32 21.67 14.57
C LEU A 812 -19.39 20.58 14.76
N GLN A 813 -19.07 19.36 14.35
CA GLN A 813 -19.97 18.22 14.50
C GLN A 813 -19.18 16.98 14.92
N TRP A 814 -19.72 16.23 15.87
CA TRP A 814 -19.10 14.99 16.32
C TRP A 814 -20.15 13.95 16.68
N GLN A 815 -19.72 12.70 16.68
CA GLN A 815 -20.53 11.55 17.02
C GLN A 815 -19.78 10.66 18.00
N THR A 816 -20.47 10.21 19.04
CA THR A 816 -19.97 9.22 20.00
C THR A 816 -20.49 7.83 19.62
N ALA A 817 -19.74 6.77 19.93
CA ALA A 817 -20.21 5.38 19.83
C ALA A 817 -20.95 4.97 21.12
N SER A 818 -20.41 5.44 22.25
CA SER A 818 -20.94 5.30 23.59
C SER A 818 -20.39 6.43 24.47
N GLU A 819 -21.11 6.77 25.53
CA GLU A 819 -20.70 7.72 26.54
C GLU A 819 -20.67 7.04 27.91
N THR A 820 -19.64 7.30 28.70
CA THR A 820 -19.52 6.80 30.07
C THR A 820 -18.93 7.89 30.92
N ASP A 821 -19.63 8.20 32.01
CA ASP A 821 -19.34 9.26 32.99
C ASP A 821 -19.19 10.68 32.44
N ASN A 822 -19.54 10.91 31.17
CA ASN A 822 -19.37 12.19 30.50
C ASN A 822 -20.48 13.16 30.94
N LYS A 823 -20.12 14.34 31.45
CA LYS A 823 -21.05 15.41 31.86
C LYS A 823 -21.31 16.43 30.74
N GLU A 824 -20.26 16.86 30.04
CA GLU A 824 -20.37 17.84 28.95
C GLU A 824 -19.14 17.83 28.03
N PHE A 825 -19.32 18.29 26.80
CA PHE A 825 -18.23 18.58 25.88
C PHE A 825 -17.83 20.04 25.97
N ILE A 826 -16.52 20.30 26.01
CA ILE A 826 -15.90 21.62 25.99
C ILE A 826 -15.29 21.83 24.60
N ILE A 827 -15.64 22.95 23.97
CA ILE A 827 -15.14 23.35 22.65
C ILE A 827 -14.25 24.58 22.85
N SER A 828 -13.00 24.45 22.46
CA SER A 828 -12.00 25.52 22.59
C SER A 828 -11.41 25.88 21.24
N ARG A 829 -11.06 27.16 21.04
CA ARG A 829 -10.47 27.69 19.80
C ARG A 829 -9.14 28.37 20.06
N SER A 830 -8.18 28.15 19.18
CA SER A 830 -6.89 28.83 19.13
C SER A 830 -6.63 29.40 17.72
N VAL A 831 -5.82 30.46 17.64
CA VAL A 831 -5.32 31.04 16.37
C VAL A 831 -3.83 30.74 16.13
N ASP A 832 -3.14 30.23 17.13
CA ASP A 832 -1.70 29.92 17.11
C ASP A 832 -1.40 28.42 17.34
N GLY A 833 -2.43 27.62 17.60
CA GLY A 833 -2.32 26.19 17.92
C GLY A 833 -1.77 25.90 19.31
N GLN A 834 -1.51 26.92 20.14
CA GLN A 834 -0.91 26.76 21.47
C GLN A 834 -1.88 27.23 22.57
N GLN A 835 -2.43 28.43 22.45
CA GLN A 835 -3.33 29.01 23.45
C GLN A 835 -4.79 28.82 23.03
N PHE A 836 -5.50 27.93 23.73
CA PHE A 836 -6.90 27.62 23.46
C PHE A 836 -7.83 28.34 24.44
N ASN A 837 -8.84 29.00 23.89
CA ASN A 837 -9.90 29.68 24.67
C ASN A 837 -11.22 28.94 24.47
N VAL A 838 -11.97 28.69 25.54
CA VAL A 838 -13.30 28.06 25.45
C VAL A 838 -14.24 28.94 24.64
N VAL A 839 -14.78 28.41 23.54
CA VAL A 839 -15.77 29.07 22.68
C VAL A 839 -17.18 28.55 22.87
N GLY A 840 -17.34 27.38 23.51
CA GLY A 840 -18.64 26.83 23.86
C GLY A 840 -18.57 25.54 24.67
N LYS A 841 -19.73 25.14 25.20
CA LYS A 841 -19.96 23.87 25.88
C LYS A 841 -21.26 23.25 25.40
N VAL A 842 -21.32 21.93 25.31
CA VAL A 842 -22.51 21.17 24.90
C VAL A 842 -22.71 20.04 25.90
N ALA A 843 -23.86 20.01 26.58
CA ALA A 843 -24.19 18.94 27.53
C ALA A 843 -24.20 17.58 26.81
N SER A 844 -23.65 16.56 27.46
CA SER A 844 -23.68 15.18 26.98
C SER A 844 -25.01 14.51 27.35
N PHE A 845 -25.17 13.24 26.98
CA PHE A 845 -26.26 12.38 27.47
C PHE A 845 -25.87 11.53 28.69
N GLY A 846 -24.68 11.74 29.28
CA GLY A 846 -24.24 11.02 30.47
C GLY A 846 -23.65 9.66 30.16
N ASN A 847 -24.39 8.61 30.53
CA ASN A 847 -24.04 7.21 30.29
C ASN A 847 -24.92 6.65 29.16
N THR A 848 -24.35 6.44 27.97
CA THR A 848 -25.07 5.86 26.85
C THR A 848 -24.30 4.71 26.22
N THR A 849 -25.00 3.61 25.94
CA THR A 849 -24.47 2.48 25.17
C THR A 849 -24.78 2.59 23.67
N THR A 850 -25.48 3.65 23.28
CA THR A 850 -25.83 3.98 21.90
C THR A 850 -25.23 5.35 21.55
N GLY A 851 -24.78 5.48 20.31
CA GLY A 851 -24.04 6.66 19.85
C GLY A 851 -24.92 7.89 19.67
N ASN A 852 -24.42 9.06 20.09
CA ASN A 852 -25.12 10.34 19.99
C ASN A 852 -24.44 11.27 18.98
N HIS A 853 -25.22 12.21 18.44
CA HIS A 853 -24.75 13.20 17.48
C HIS A 853 -24.86 14.60 18.06
N TYR A 854 -23.80 15.38 17.88
CA TYR A 854 -23.69 16.73 18.42
C TYR A 854 -23.28 17.70 17.34
N VAL A 855 -23.78 18.93 17.46
CA VAL A 855 -23.44 20.04 16.56
C VAL A 855 -23.27 21.31 17.38
N PHE A 856 -22.19 22.03 17.13
CA PHE A 856 -21.91 23.35 17.68
C PHE A 856 -21.52 24.31 16.55
N TYR A 857 -21.92 25.58 16.65
CA TYR A 857 -21.59 26.61 15.67
C TYR A 857 -20.77 27.72 16.33
N ASP A 858 -19.51 27.85 15.94
CA ASP A 858 -18.74 29.06 16.21
C ASP A 858 -19.15 30.14 15.22
N LYS A 859 -19.93 31.11 15.68
CA LYS A 859 -20.46 32.22 14.87
C LYS A 859 -19.49 33.38 14.71
N LYS A 860 -18.34 33.37 15.40
CA LYS A 860 -17.36 34.47 15.37
C LYS A 860 -15.94 33.93 15.19
N PRO A 861 -15.66 33.09 14.18
CA PRO A 861 -14.31 32.59 13.95
C PRO A 861 -13.37 33.75 13.58
N VAL A 862 -12.08 33.56 13.82
CA VAL A 862 -11.07 34.56 13.45
C VAL A 862 -10.74 34.40 11.96
N ASN A 863 -10.45 35.49 11.24
CA ASN A 863 -9.98 35.36 9.86
C ASN A 863 -8.58 34.72 9.83
N GLY A 864 -8.36 33.75 8.94
CA GLY A 864 -7.17 32.91 8.89
C GLY A 864 -7.36 31.55 9.55
N ILE A 865 -6.27 30.96 10.03
CA ILE A 865 -6.29 29.60 10.58
C ILE A 865 -6.93 29.60 11.98
N ASN A 866 -7.92 28.74 12.18
CA ASN A 866 -8.53 28.47 13.49
C ASN A 866 -8.32 26.99 13.83
N TYR A 867 -7.79 26.73 15.02
CA TYR A 867 -7.64 25.42 15.60
C TYR A 867 -8.77 25.21 16.61
N TYR A 868 -9.52 24.13 16.49
CA TYR A 868 -10.62 23.78 17.39
C TYR A 868 -10.33 22.49 18.12
N ARG A 869 -10.35 22.53 19.44
CA ARG A 869 -10.19 21.37 20.33
C ARG A 869 -11.56 20.98 20.90
N LEU A 870 -11.84 19.67 20.87
CA LEU A 870 -12.97 19.05 21.54
C LEU A 870 -12.45 18.27 22.74
N GLU A 871 -13.02 18.54 23.90
CA GLU A 871 -12.73 17.88 25.17
C GLU A 871 -14.05 17.36 25.76
N GLN A 872 -14.00 16.26 26.51
CA GLN A 872 -15.06 15.87 27.43
C GLN A 872 -14.70 16.29 28.84
N GLN A 873 -15.71 16.59 29.66
CA GLN A 873 -15.59 16.68 31.10
C GLN A 873 -16.49 15.63 31.73
N ASP A 874 -15.95 14.84 32.66
CA ASP A 874 -16.70 13.81 33.38
C ASP A 874 -17.43 14.39 34.61
N PHE A 875 -18.34 13.63 35.23
CA PHE A 875 -19.09 14.10 36.41
C PHE A 875 -18.21 14.39 37.62
N ASN A 876 -17.06 13.72 37.73
CA ASN A 876 -16.06 13.96 38.77
C ASN A 876 -15.19 15.22 38.51
N GLY A 877 -15.32 15.84 37.33
CA GLY A 877 -14.60 17.04 36.93
C GLY A 877 -13.36 16.81 36.06
N ASP A 878 -12.97 15.56 35.82
CA ASP A 878 -11.84 15.20 34.95
C ASP A 878 -12.09 15.63 33.51
N ILE A 879 -11.05 16.10 32.82
CA ILE A 879 -11.15 16.59 31.45
C ILE A 879 -10.28 15.72 30.54
N THR A 880 -10.86 15.18 29.47
CA THR A 880 -10.15 14.38 28.48
C THR A 880 -10.28 14.98 27.09
N GLY A 881 -9.16 15.14 26.38
CA GLY A 881 -9.14 15.60 24.99
C GLY A 881 -9.62 14.51 24.03
N LEU A 882 -10.55 14.86 23.14
CA LEU A 882 -11.14 13.95 22.15
C LEU A 882 -10.63 14.18 20.72
N GLY A 883 -10.15 15.40 20.42
CA GLY A 883 -9.48 15.67 19.15
C GLY A 883 -9.39 17.15 18.79
N GLU A 884 -8.57 17.47 17.79
CA GLU A 884 -8.40 18.82 17.25
C GLU A 884 -8.70 18.89 15.75
N ARG A 885 -9.23 20.02 15.26
CA ARG A 885 -9.50 20.28 13.85
C ARG A 885 -9.04 21.67 13.45
N VAL A 886 -8.52 21.78 12.24
CA VAL A 886 -8.07 23.06 11.68
C VAL A 886 -9.03 23.49 10.59
N VAL A 887 -9.47 24.74 10.66
CA VAL A 887 -10.27 25.37 9.62
C VAL A 887 -9.60 26.68 9.23
N ASN A 888 -9.14 26.76 7.98
CA ASN A 888 -8.70 28.04 7.42
C ASN A 888 -9.95 28.83 7.02
N VAL A 889 -10.25 29.86 7.79
CA VAL A 889 -11.39 30.74 7.58
C VAL A 889 -10.91 31.88 6.71
N SER A 890 -11.17 31.80 5.41
CA SER A 890 -11.02 32.95 4.53
C SER A 890 -12.35 33.70 4.50
N LEU A 891 -12.46 34.75 5.32
CA LEU A 891 -13.58 35.69 5.22
C LEU A 891 -13.37 36.48 3.92
N THR A 892 -13.85 35.94 2.80
CA THR A 892 -13.60 36.39 1.42
C THR A 892 -14.21 37.74 1.05
N ASP A 893 -14.68 38.52 2.02
CA ASP A 893 -15.18 39.84 1.74
C ASP A 893 -14.09 40.87 2.00
N ASN A 894 -13.67 41.60 0.96
CA ASN A 894 -12.91 42.86 1.03
C ASN A 894 -13.74 43.97 1.71
N LYS A 895 -14.45 43.64 2.79
CA LYS A 895 -15.34 44.52 3.52
C LYS A 895 -14.53 45.32 4.52
N VAL A 896 -14.28 46.57 4.15
CA VAL A 896 -14.11 47.63 5.15
C VAL A 896 -15.47 47.93 5.76
N GLU A 897 -15.60 47.67 7.05
CA GLU A 897 -16.79 48.03 7.83
C GLU A 897 -16.55 49.32 8.61
N VAL A 898 -17.54 50.21 8.61
CA VAL A 898 -17.50 51.48 9.34
C VAL A 898 -18.75 51.57 10.20
N TYR A 899 -18.61 51.59 11.52
CA TYR A 899 -19.73 51.63 12.44
C TYR A 899 -19.42 52.36 13.77
N PRO A 900 -20.41 53.00 14.40
CA PRO A 900 -21.73 53.27 13.84
C PRO A 900 -21.64 54.27 12.67
N ASN A 901 -22.54 54.15 11.71
CA ASN A 901 -22.68 55.12 10.61
C ASN A 901 -24.17 55.16 10.18
N PRO A 902 -24.93 56.22 10.48
CA PRO A 902 -24.50 57.51 11.03
C PRO A 902 -23.91 57.47 12.45
N THR A 903 -23.17 58.52 12.83
CA THR A 903 -22.48 58.63 14.14
C THR A 903 -22.58 60.05 14.73
N GLN A 904 -22.21 60.21 16.00
CA GLN A 904 -22.03 61.49 16.70
C GLN A 904 -20.54 61.83 16.84
N ASP A 905 -19.80 61.03 17.63
CA ASP A 905 -18.46 61.40 18.09
C ASP A 905 -17.34 60.50 17.55
N ILE A 906 -17.60 59.21 17.32
CA ILE A 906 -16.56 58.24 16.92
C ILE A 906 -17.07 57.25 15.88
N ILE A 907 -16.16 56.75 15.05
CA ILE A 907 -16.40 55.60 14.17
C ILE A 907 -15.31 54.57 14.36
N ASN A 908 -15.70 53.30 14.40
CA ASN A 908 -14.80 52.16 14.34
C ASN A 908 -14.75 51.65 12.91
N VAL A 909 -13.54 51.32 12.48
CA VAL A 909 -13.25 50.89 11.12
C VAL A 909 -12.51 49.56 11.20
N ALA A 910 -13.11 48.51 10.65
CA ALA A 910 -12.52 47.17 10.60
C ALA A 910 -12.15 46.80 9.15
N PHE A 911 -10.98 46.18 8.95
CA PHE A 911 -10.41 45.84 7.65
C PHE A 911 -9.36 44.72 7.74
N VAL A 912 -8.89 44.22 6.59
CA VAL A 912 -7.88 43.14 6.52
C VAL A 912 -6.48 43.68 6.81
N ALA A 913 -5.74 43.00 7.69
CA ALA A 913 -4.35 43.34 8.00
C ALA A 913 -3.46 43.33 6.74
N GLY A 914 -2.57 44.31 6.63
CA GLY A 914 -1.60 44.42 5.55
C GLY A 914 -2.18 44.92 4.21
N LEU A 915 -3.50 45.09 4.10
CA LEU A 915 -4.15 45.55 2.87
C LEU A 915 -4.04 47.07 2.67
N TYR A 916 -4.09 47.82 3.77
CA TYR A 916 -4.04 49.28 3.80
C TYR A 916 -2.93 49.76 4.72
N HIS A 917 -2.19 50.77 4.28
CA HIS A 917 -1.15 51.41 5.07
C HIS A 917 -1.58 52.80 5.59
N GLN A 918 -2.71 53.35 5.11
CA GLN A 918 -3.23 54.64 5.59
C GLN A 918 -4.75 54.81 5.38
N ILE A 919 -5.41 55.54 6.28
CA ILE A 919 -6.79 56.03 6.13
C ILE A 919 -6.79 57.57 6.17
N GLN A 920 -7.60 58.21 5.32
CA GLN A 920 -7.82 59.65 5.29
C GLN A 920 -9.31 59.97 5.48
N LEU A 921 -9.64 60.89 6.38
CA LEU A 921 -10.97 61.48 6.49
C LEU A 921 -11.02 62.76 5.65
N ILE A 922 -11.95 62.84 4.70
CA ILE A 922 -12.09 63.98 3.78
C ILE A 922 -13.52 64.55 3.80
N ASP A 923 -13.67 65.85 3.60
CA ASP A 923 -14.98 66.50 3.41
C ASP A 923 -15.50 66.38 1.96
N ASN A 924 -16.70 66.92 1.70
CA ASN A 924 -17.34 66.87 0.39
C ASN A 924 -16.61 67.67 -0.70
N ASN A 925 -15.68 68.57 -0.33
CA ASN A 925 -14.82 69.31 -1.25
C ASN A 925 -13.46 68.62 -1.44
N GLY A 926 -13.25 67.44 -0.85
CA GLY A 926 -12.01 66.69 -0.91
C GLY A 926 -10.91 67.19 0.01
N LYS A 927 -11.19 68.14 0.92
CA LYS A 927 -10.22 68.63 1.90
C LYS A 927 -9.97 67.54 2.94
N ILE A 928 -8.71 67.21 3.16
CA ILE A 928 -8.29 66.23 4.16
C ILE A 928 -8.39 66.83 5.55
N LEU A 929 -9.20 66.21 6.40
CA LEU A 929 -9.42 66.62 7.79
C LEU A 929 -8.56 65.82 8.78
N LYS A 930 -8.32 64.53 8.50
CA LYS A 930 -7.43 63.66 9.29
C LYS A 930 -6.74 62.61 8.42
N GLN A 931 -5.55 62.17 8.85
CA GLN A 931 -4.82 61.03 8.27
C GLN A 931 -4.34 60.11 9.38
N ILE A 932 -4.42 58.80 9.15
CA ILE A 932 -4.08 57.76 10.12
C ILE A 932 -3.23 56.71 9.41
N SER A 933 -2.00 56.51 9.87
CA SER A 933 -1.12 55.44 9.38
C SER A 933 -1.47 54.10 10.04
N LEU A 934 -1.41 53.02 9.27
CA LEU A 934 -1.76 51.68 9.70
C LEU A 934 -0.52 50.77 9.69
N GLY A 935 -0.35 49.95 10.73
CA GLY A 935 0.67 48.91 10.75
C GLY A 935 0.26 47.69 9.93
N SER A 936 1.24 46.89 9.48
CA SER A 936 1.01 45.71 8.65
C SER A 936 0.15 44.62 9.31
N SER A 937 0.06 44.60 10.64
CA SER A 937 -0.79 43.70 11.42
C SER A 937 -2.11 44.33 11.90
N THR A 938 -2.37 45.60 11.57
CA THR A 938 -3.57 46.31 12.06
C THR A 938 -4.82 45.81 11.34
N THR A 939 -5.83 45.35 12.09
CA THR A 939 -7.11 44.87 11.56
C THR A 939 -8.29 45.80 11.87
N GLN A 940 -8.11 46.77 12.77
CA GLN A 940 -9.14 47.75 13.10
C GLN A 940 -8.53 49.07 13.62
N THR A 941 -9.27 50.17 13.50
CA THR A 941 -8.91 51.45 14.11
C THR A 941 -10.15 52.28 14.46
N THR A 942 -10.01 53.20 15.42
CA THR A 942 -11.07 54.12 15.83
C THR A 942 -10.71 55.55 15.42
N ILE A 943 -11.68 56.26 14.83
CA ILE A 943 -11.52 57.63 14.35
C ILE A 943 -12.49 58.53 15.12
N SER A 944 -11.94 59.50 15.87
CA SER A 944 -12.74 60.53 16.54
C SER A 944 -13.14 61.64 15.57
N LEU A 945 -14.37 62.14 15.71
CA LEU A 945 -15.01 63.21 14.94
C LEU A 945 -15.42 64.40 15.83
N ASN A 946 -14.98 64.49 17.08
CA ASN A 946 -15.45 65.50 18.06
C ASN A 946 -15.32 66.96 17.58
N ASN A 947 -14.37 67.25 16.68
CA ASN A 947 -14.12 68.60 16.13
C ASN A 947 -14.49 68.72 14.63
N VAL A 948 -15.36 67.84 14.14
CA VAL A 948 -15.87 67.84 12.77
C VAL A 948 -17.34 68.25 12.82
N ALA A 949 -17.80 69.18 11.98
CA ALA A 949 -19.20 69.59 11.96
C ALA A 949 -20.13 68.45 11.51
N SER A 950 -21.43 68.53 11.81
CA SER A 950 -22.42 67.58 11.28
C SER A 950 -22.49 67.67 9.75
N GLY A 951 -22.51 66.53 9.05
CA GLY A 951 -22.41 66.48 7.60
C GLY A 951 -21.97 65.14 7.03
N ILE A 952 -21.79 65.09 5.71
CA ILE A 952 -21.32 63.92 4.98
C ILE A 952 -19.81 64.03 4.75
N TYR A 953 -19.07 62.96 5.09
CA TYR A 953 -17.64 62.84 4.88
C TYR A 953 -17.31 61.51 4.22
N PHE A 954 -16.05 61.33 3.80
CA PHE A 954 -15.57 60.06 3.25
C PHE A 954 -14.28 59.62 3.94
N LEU A 955 -14.18 58.32 4.20
CA LEU A 955 -12.93 57.66 4.57
C LEU A 955 -12.29 57.06 3.32
N LYS A 956 -11.10 57.54 2.94
CA LYS A 956 -10.30 57.00 1.84
C LYS A 956 -9.18 56.12 2.39
N PHE A 957 -9.09 54.89 1.89
CA PHE A 957 -8.13 53.87 2.29
C PHE A 957 -7.06 53.75 1.21
N ASN A 958 -5.80 53.96 1.61
CA ASN A 958 -4.64 53.89 0.73
C ASN A 958 -3.87 52.59 1.03
N GLY A 959 -3.68 51.76 0.00
CA GLY A 959 -3.14 50.40 0.09
C GLY A 959 -3.09 49.73 -1.28
N ASN A 960 -2.96 48.40 -1.30
CA ASN A 960 -2.85 47.62 -2.54
C ASN A 960 -4.08 47.81 -3.46
N ILE A 961 -5.26 48.05 -2.88
CA ILE A 961 -6.51 48.33 -3.58
C ILE A 961 -7.18 49.56 -2.95
N PRO A 962 -7.05 50.77 -3.51
CA PRO A 962 -7.67 51.98 -2.94
C PRO A 962 -9.19 51.88 -2.82
N LEU A 963 -9.76 52.35 -1.70
CA LEU A 963 -11.21 52.30 -1.43
C LEU A 963 -11.70 53.59 -0.78
N ALA A 964 -12.97 53.95 -0.95
CA ALA A 964 -13.62 55.04 -0.21
C ALA A 964 -14.95 54.58 0.43
N LYS A 965 -15.23 55.02 1.66
CA LYS A 965 -16.47 54.76 2.39
C LYS A 965 -17.12 56.06 2.86
N LYS A 966 -18.40 56.24 2.55
CA LYS A 966 -19.19 57.39 3.01
C LYS A 966 -19.49 57.27 4.50
N ILE A 967 -19.34 58.36 5.25
CA ILE A 967 -19.78 58.48 6.63
C ILE A 967 -20.74 59.67 6.80
N VAL A 968 -21.68 59.55 7.72
CA VAL A 968 -22.65 60.58 8.07
C VAL A 968 -22.46 60.92 9.55
N LYS A 969 -22.07 62.15 9.85
CA LYS A 969 -22.06 62.70 11.21
C LYS A 969 -23.35 63.49 11.43
N ASN A 970 -24.12 63.09 12.43
CA ASN A 970 -25.37 63.74 12.81
C ASN A 970 -25.17 65.04 13.58
#